data_AF-K2FPC2-F1
#
_entry.id   AF-K2FPC2-F1
#
_cell.length_a   1.000
_cell.length_b   1.000
_cell.length_c   1.000
_cell.angle_alpha   90.00
_cell.angle_beta   90.00
_cell.angle_gamma   90.00
#
_symmetry.space_group_name_H-M   'P 1'
#
loop_
_entity.id
_entity.type
_entity.pdbx_description
1 polymer ?
#
loop_
_entity_poly.entity_id
_entity_poly.type
_entity_poly.pdbx_seq_one_letter_code
_entity_poly.pdbx_strand_id
1 'polypeptide(L)'
;MDKLETWTSLYTTPPWKETEVLRLLQEEEREDRERALLQVALVYYRMKRVPEGDTLTPYILETAKMLDPSLKLIRETEELQHVLRLIYYMKDVSGRIPVLHETDHITQKVKKISDIQEELSLLLHLFDDNYVNQTVVDAGSRWRTYQRLYEYLLKTKETIDYALETRESKRIKMPVSDINSAVRELDDEREELEDYLPPSFSRKERRHALDKLEEMIGLRDVKTYIHQFYHFLRYEQERKSFGFRMPDEPSLHMIMTGNPGTGKTTLARLLAEIYTELGLLSTGKVVEVNRSHLVGSYMGQSEENTMNYIKEARGGILFIDEAYSLKREGQGGNDYGQAVIDTLVSALTSTEHGGTFALILAGYPEEMRQFLWANPGLRSRIPEQNRLDLPDYSIGELEDIGEYIALNNDFFFTKEARRRLGTLIEKEQVDESFGNARSVRNIVMKTIFYKGSREVIQPHDDWFHHMRITEDDLHWDKDSADDAISGVERLHSLIGLDTVKREVEKLSSFVQMQQQRKREGDPIVPIQLHSVFSGNPGTGKTTVAEVYATILKECGLLKRGHVVVASRSDLVAGYVGQTAIKTKKKIREALGGVLFIDEAYALQSGGRDDFGKEAVETLVDEMTRHNENLVVILAGYEREMRDLIDSNPGLASRFKKFFRFPDYSAGELLEMMVTLAGAYNYSLSPAAREYLEVQLLETKVQGNGRFIGNLMDEAVQYHAWHHKGEYKDPVLSREDIEEAWKAVRKEI
;
A
#
# COMPACT_ATOMS: atom_id res chain seq x y z
N MET A 1 -31.84 -11.24 14.83
CA MET A 1 -33.18 -11.12 15.42
C MET A 1 -33.51 -9.64 15.62
N ASP A 2 -33.62 -9.09 16.84
CA ASP A 2 -34.32 -7.81 17.12
C ASP A 2 -33.96 -6.60 16.25
N LYS A 3 -32.70 -6.39 15.89
CA LYS A 3 -32.30 -5.19 15.12
C LYS A 3 -32.74 -5.21 13.65
N LEU A 4 -32.71 -6.37 12.98
CA LEU A 4 -33.06 -6.48 11.54
C LEU A 4 -34.57 -6.43 11.32
N GLU A 5 -35.36 -7.02 12.22
CA GLU A 5 -36.82 -6.97 12.13
C GLU A 5 -37.38 -5.56 12.36
N THR A 6 -36.64 -4.70 13.08
CA THR A 6 -37.00 -3.28 13.23
C THR A 6 -36.72 -2.45 11.98
N TRP A 7 -35.96 -2.98 11.01
CA TRP A 7 -35.72 -2.30 9.73
C TRP A 7 -36.90 -2.53 8.79
N THR A 8 -37.78 -1.54 8.70
CA THR A 8 -39.03 -1.63 7.93
C THR A 8 -39.11 -0.68 6.74
N SER A 9 -38.07 0.14 6.51
CA SER A 9 -38.05 1.12 5.43
C SER A 9 -36.64 1.46 4.94
N LEU A 10 -36.48 1.63 3.63
CA LEU A 10 -35.22 2.06 3.00
C LEU A 10 -34.82 3.50 3.34
N TYR A 11 -35.71 4.30 3.94
CA TYR A 11 -35.40 5.65 4.46
C TYR A 11 -34.53 5.62 5.72
N THR A 12 -34.33 4.44 6.31
CA THR A 12 -33.38 4.20 7.38
C THR A 12 -32.28 3.27 6.88
N THR A 13 -31.05 3.51 7.33
CA THR A 13 -29.92 2.63 7.00
C THR A 13 -30.11 1.24 7.61
N PRO A 14 -29.70 0.17 6.91
CA PRO A 14 -29.66 -1.17 7.50
C PRO A 14 -28.85 -1.16 8.81
N PRO A 15 -29.25 -1.96 9.82
CA PRO A 15 -28.65 -1.93 11.15
C PRO A 15 -27.26 -2.57 11.21
N TRP A 16 -26.87 -3.35 10.20
CA TRP A 16 -25.59 -4.05 10.09
C TRP A 16 -24.84 -3.56 8.86
N LYS A 17 -23.53 -3.44 8.95
CA LYS A 17 -22.67 -3.07 7.82
C LYS A 17 -22.66 -4.17 6.76
N GLU A 18 -22.28 -3.83 5.54
CA GLU A 18 -22.22 -4.78 4.42
C GLU A 18 -21.36 -6.03 4.71
N THR A 19 -20.19 -5.89 5.33
CA THR A 19 -19.35 -7.04 5.71
C THR A 19 -20.03 -7.96 6.73
N GLU A 20 -20.82 -7.39 7.63
CA GLU A 20 -21.58 -8.14 8.62
C GLU A 20 -22.75 -8.87 7.94
N VAL A 21 -23.48 -8.20 7.04
CA VAL A 21 -24.55 -8.81 6.23
C VAL A 21 -24.00 -10.00 5.44
N LEU A 22 -22.88 -9.84 4.75
CA LEU A 22 -22.23 -10.92 3.98
C LEU A 22 -21.80 -12.09 4.87
N ARG A 23 -21.33 -11.85 6.10
CA ARG A 23 -21.02 -12.94 7.04
C ARG A 23 -22.26 -13.64 7.55
N LEU A 24 -23.31 -12.89 7.87
CA LEU A 24 -24.57 -13.46 8.36
C LEU A 24 -25.26 -14.30 7.29
N LEU A 25 -25.10 -13.94 6.00
CA LEU A 25 -25.59 -14.75 4.87
C LEU A 25 -24.91 -16.13 4.75
N GLN A 26 -23.76 -16.36 5.40
CA GLN A 26 -23.10 -17.67 5.44
C GLN A 26 -23.72 -18.64 6.44
N GLU A 27 -24.47 -18.15 7.42
CA GLU A 27 -25.01 -18.99 8.49
C GLU A 27 -26.26 -19.74 7.98
N GLU A 28 -26.17 -21.06 7.85
CA GLU A 28 -27.22 -21.91 7.26
C GLU A 28 -28.50 -21.98 8.13
N GLU A 29 -28.40 -21.78 9.45
CA GLU A 29 -29.50 -21.92 10.42
C GLU A 29 -30.32 -20.62 10.61
N ARG A 30 -30.72 -19.95 9.52
CA ARG A 30 -31.55 -18.72 9.60
C ARG A 30 -32.91 -18.91 8.95
N GLU A 31 -33.93 -18.29 9.56
CA GLU A 31 -35.28 -18.27 9.00
C GLU A 31 -35.32 -17.56 7.64
N ASP A 32 -36.20 -18.02 6.74
CA ASP A 32 -36.29 -17.50 5.36
C ASP A 32 -36.52 -15.99 5.33
N ARG A 33 -37.34 -15.46 6.25
CA ARG A 33 -37.58 -14.01 6.37
C ARG A 33 -36.33 -13.23 6.77
N GLU A 34 -35.53 -13.74 7.70
CA GLU A 34 -34.25 -13.09 8.07
C GLU A 34 -33.28 -13.11 6.89
N ARG A 35 -33.22 -14.22 6.15
CA ARG A 35 -32.37 -14.34 4.95
C ARG A 35 -32.84 -13.37 3.86
N ALA A 36 -34.14 -13.23 3.63
CA ALA A 36 -34.70 -12.25 2.70
C ALA A 36 -34.30 -10.81 3.09
N LEU A 37 -34.39 -10.45 4.37
CA LEU A 37 -33.95 -9.15 4.88
C LEU A 37 -32.45 -8.90 4.64
N LEU A 38 -31.60 -9.91 4.86
CA LEU A 38 -30.17 -9.82 4.61
C LEU A 38 -29.85 -9.64 3.12
N GLN A 39 -30.56 -10.35 2.23
CA GLN A 39 -30.41 -10.17 0.77
C GLN A 39 -30.80 -8.74 0.35
N VAL A 40 -31.91 -8.20 0.89
CA VAL A 40 -32.32 -6.82 0.62
C VAL A 40 -31.30 -5.80 1.17
N ALA A 41 -30.75 -6.04 2.35
CA ALA A 41 -29.68 -5.21 2.90
C ALA A 41 -28.40 -5.25 2.04
N LEU A 42 -28.05 -6.41 1.48
CA LEU A 42 -26.94 -6.54 0.54
C LEU A 42 -27.20 -5.72 -0.73
N VAL A 43 -28.39 -5.83 -1.32
CA VAL A 43 -28.78 -5.02 -2.48
C VAL A 43 -28.70 -3.52 -2.17
N TYR A 44 -29.17 -3.09 -0.99
CA TYR A 44 -29.07 -1.70 -0.55
C TYR A 44 -27.63 -1.18 -0.60
N TYR A 45 -26.67 -1.95 -0.04
CA TYR A 45 -25.26 -1.55 -0.05
C TYR A 45 -24.64 -1.61 -1.45
N ARG A 46 -24.96 -2.64 -2.24
CA ARG A 46 -24.49 -2.76 -3.63
C ARG A 46 -24.96 -1.59 -4.49
N MET A 47 -26.22 -1.17 -4.37
CA MET A 47 -26.75 0.00 -5.09
C MET A 47 -26.04 1.32 -4.73
N LYS A 48 -25.45 1.42 -3.53
CA LYS A 48 -24.61 2.55 -3.12
C LYS A 48 -23.22 2.47 -3.77
N ARG A 49 -22.61 1.27 -3.85
CA ARG A 49 -21.25 1.05 -4.38
C ARG A 49 -21.19 1.01 -5.91
N VAL A 50 -22.14 0.33 -6.54
CA VAL A 50 -22.22 0.08 -7.99
C VAL A 50 -23.57 0.58 -8.50
N PRO A 51 -23.74 1.90 -8.64
CA PRO A 51 -25.02 2.48 -9.05
C PRO A 51 -25.42 2.19 -10.50
N GLU A 52 -24.45 1.85 -11.36
CA GLU A 52 -24.63 1.61 -12.80
C GLU A 52 -24.13 0.21 -13.18
N GLY A 53 -24.91 -0.52 -13.98
CA GLY A 53 -24.45 -1.78 -14.59
C GLY A 53 -24.31 -2.99 -13.67
N ASP A 54 -24.82 -2.96 -12.43
CA ASP A 54 -24.76 -4.12 -11.54
C ASP A 54 -25.68 -5.26 -12.01
N THR A 55 -25.07 -6.34 -12.49
CA THR A 55 -25.76 -7.54 -12.97
C THR A 55 -26.11 -8.52 -11.86
N LEU A 56 -25.51 -8.41 -10.66
CA LEU A 56 -25.76 -9.33 -9.54
C LEU A 56 -26.99 -8.95 -8.73
N THR A 57 -27.24 -7.65 -8.54
CA THR A 57 -28.38 -7.14 -7.77
C THR A 57 -29.73 -7.81 -8.15
N PRO A 58 -30.10 -7.96 -9.44
CA PRO A 58 -31.33 -8.66 -9.82
C PRO A 58 -31.41 -10.11 -9.31
N TYR A 59 -30.32 -10.88 -9.39
CA TYR A 59 -30.29 -12.26 -8.90
C TYR A 59 -30.42 -12.35 -7.37
N ILE A 60 -29.79 -11.40 -6.66
CA ILE A 60 -29.88 -11.30 -5.19
C ILE A 60 -31.32 -10.97 -4.77
N LEU A 61 -31.97 -10.06 -5.49
CA LEU A 61 -33.33 -9.62 -5.19
C LEU A 61 -34.37 -10.70 -5.51
N GLU A 62 -34.21 -11.44 -6.61
CA GLU A 62 -35.02 -12.65 -6.89
C GLU A 62 -34.84 -13.71 -5.80
N THR A 63 -33.63 -13.89 -5.29
CA THR A 63 -33.38 -14.78 -4.13
C THR A 63 -34.18 -14.34 -2.91
N ALA A 64 -34.20 -13.03 -2.62
CA ALA A 64 -34.99 -12.48 -1.51
C ALA A 64 -36.50 -12.73 -1.70
N LYS A 65 -37.02 -12.58 -2.93
CA LYS A 65 -38.42 -12.85 -3.26
C LYS A 65 -38.79 -14.31 -3.07
N MET A 66 -37.92 -15.25 -3.47
CA MET A 66 -38.17 -16.68 -3.29
C MET A 66 -38.27 -17.07 -1.81
N LEU A 67 -37.53 -16.37 -0.94
CA LEU A 67 -37.52 -16.61 0.51
C LEU A 67 -38.73 -15.98 1.22
N ASP A 68 -39.07 -14.72 0.94
CA ASP A 68 -40.25 -14.05 1.51
C ASP A 68 -40.89 -13.05 0.52
N PRO A 69 -41.86 -13.49 -0.31
CA PRO A 69 -42.55 -12.61 -1.24
C PRO A 69 -43.37 -11.50 -0.57
N SER A 70 -43.70 -11.64 0.72
CA SER A 70 -44.56 -10.70 1.44
C SER A 70 -43.79 -9.48 1.98
N LEU A 71 -42.46 -9.54 1.95
CA LEU A 71 -41.58 -8.53 2.51
C LEU A 71 -41.70 -7.20 1.76
N LYS A 72 -42.23 -6.18 2.44
CA LYS A 72 -42.45 -4.82 1.88
C LYS A 72 -41.17 -4.21 1.29
N LEU A 73 -40.02 -4.43 1.94
CA LEU A 73 -38.73 -3.86 1.54
C LEU A 73 -38.26 -4.33 0.17
N ILE A 74 -38.66 -5.53 -0.29
CA ILE A 74 -38.32 -6.02 -1.63
C ILE A 74 -38.91 -5.07 -2.68
N ARG A 75 -40.22 -4.78 -2.57
CA ARG A 75 -40.90 -3.84 -3.46
C ARG A 75 -40.28 -2.45 -3.40
N GLU A 76 -40.04 -1.91 -2.21
CA GLU A 76 -39.37 -0.60 -2.06
C GLU A 76 -37.99 -0.56 -2.75
N THR A 77 -37.28 -1.69 -2.77
CA THR A 77 -35.94 -1.81 -3.37
C THR A 77 -36.00 -1.87 -4.89
N GLU A 78 -36.94 -2.62 -5.46
CA GLU A 78 -37.19 -2.65 -6.91
C GLU A 78 -37.56 -1.27 -7.44
N GLU A 79 -38.46 -0.59 -6.74
CA GLU A 79 -38.87 0.78 -7.07
C GLU A 79 -37.68 1.74 -7.02
N LEU A 80 -36.87 1.66 -5.96
CA LEU A 80 -35.67 2.49 -5.83
C LEU A 80 -34.65 2.20 -6.94
N GLN A 81 -34.46 0.93 -7.30
CA GLN A 81 -33.52 0.54 -8.37
C GLN A 81 -33.96 1.10 -9.72
N HIS A 82 -35.26 1.07 -10.00
CA HIS A 82 -35.83 1.63 -11.23
C HIS A 82 -35.65 3.16 -11.28
N VAL A 83 -36.01 3.85 -10.19
CA VAL A 83 -35.87 5.31 -10.07
C VAL A 83 -34.40 5.74 -10.18
N LEU A 84 -33.48 5.04 -9.51
CA LEU A 84 -32.05 5.35 -9.60
C LEU A 84 -31.51 5.17 -11.02
N ARG A 85 -31.87 4.07 -11.70
CA ARG A 85 -31.48 3.83 -13.09
C ARG A 85 -31.93 4.96 -14.00
N LEU A 86 -33.18 5.41 -13.84
CA LEU A 86 -33.72 6.55 -14.58
C LEU A 86 -32.92 7.83 -14.32
N ILE A 87 -32.66 8.16 -13.05
CA ILE A 87 -31.91 9.36 -12.65
C ILE A 87 -30.50 9.36 -13.23
N TYR A 88 -29.76 8.25 -13.13
CA TYR A 88 -28.41 8.14 -13.68
C TYR A 88 -28.41 8.28 -15.20
N TYR A 89 -29.34 7.61 -15.88
CA TYR A 89 -29.45 7.72 -17.32
C TYR A 89 -29.82 9.14 -17.76
N MET A 90 -30.75 9.81 -17.08
CA MET A 90 -31.08 11.22 -17.33
C MET A 90 -29.88 12.15 -17.12
N LYS A 91 -29.02 11.87 -16.14
CA LYS A 91 -27.81 12.65 -15.89
C LYS A 91 -26.78 12.50 -17.02
N ASP A 92 -26.59 11.28 -17.52
CA ASP A 92 -25.73 11.00 -18.67
C ASP A 92 -26.29 11.65 -19.94
N VAL A 93 -27.60 11.54 -20.18
CA VAL A 93 -28.29 12.20 -21.30
C VAL A 93 -28.20 13.72 -21.22
N SER A 94 -28.43 14.33 -20.06
CA SER A 94 -28.31 15.80 -19.86
C SER A 94 -26.90 16.30 -20.21
N GLY A 95 -25.86 15.51 -19.95
CA GLY A 95 -24.49 15.80 -20.38
C GLY A 95 -24.24 15.65 -21.89
N ARG A 96 -25.03 14.83 -22.59
CA ARG A 96 -24.94 14.61 -24.05
C ARG A 96 -25.84 15.53 -24.86
N ILE A 97 -26.91 16.05 -24.26
CA ILE A 97 -27.85 16.93 -24.94
C ILE A 97 -27.13 18.21 -25.40
N PRO A 98 -27.04 18.47 -26.71
CA PRO A 98 -26.35 19.64 -27.21
C PRO A 98 -27.15 20.92 -26.93
N VAL A 99 -26.52 21.90 -26.28
CA VAL A 99 -27.13 23.23 -26.13
C VAL A 99 -27.27 23.87 -27.51
N LEU A 100 -28.47 24.37 -27.81
CA LEU A 100 -28.72 25.12 -29.03
C LEU A 100 -28.38 26.59 -28.85
N HIS A 101 -27.69 27.17 -29.83
CA HIS A 101 -27.45 28.61 -29.89
C HIS A 101 -28.27 29.24 -31.01
N GLU A 102 -28.73 30.48 -30.81
CA GLU A 102 -29.42 31.23 -31.88
C GLU A 102 -28.54 31.39 -33.13
N THR A 103 -27.22 31.44 -32.96
CA THR A 103 -26.20 31.55 -34.01
C THR A 103 -25.93 30.27 -34.78
N ASP A 104 -26.45 29.10 -34.34
CA ASP A 104 -26.22 27.82 -35.03
C ASP A 104 -26.88 27.82 -36.43
N HIS A 105 -26.21 27.21 -37.42
CA HIS A 105 -26.80 27.02 -38.75
C HIS A 105 -28.03 26.10 -38.69
N ILE A 106 -29.01 26.32 -39.57
CA ILE A 106 -30.28 25.56 -39.59
C ILE A 106 -30.04 24.04 -39.64
N THR A 107 -29.08 23.58 -40.46
CA THR A 107 -28.72 22.14 -40.55
C THR A 107 -28.15 21.58 -39.24
N GLN A 108 -27.36 22.37 -38.51
CA GLN A 108 -26.81 21.98 -37.21
C GLN A 108 -27.91 21.97 -36.13
N LYS A 109 -28.82 22.95 -36.14
CA LYS A 109 -29.96 22.97 -35.23
C LYS A 109 -30.88 21.78 -35.44
N VAL A 110 -31.23 21.45 -36.69
CA VAL A 110 -32.06 20.28 -37.01
C VAL A 110 -31.40 18.99 -36.54
N LYS A 111 -30.07 18.85 -36.73
CA LYS A 111 -29.32 17.71 -36.21
C LYS A 111 -29.40 17.64 -34.68
N LYS A 112 -29.07 18.73 -33.98
CA LYS A 112 -29.13 18.81 -32.51
C LYS A 112 -30.52 18.47 -31.95
N ILE A 113 -31.60 18.97 -32.58
CA ILE A 113 -32.98 18.69 -32.16
C ILE A 113 -33.33 17.21 -32.42
N SER A 114 -32.85 16.63 -33.52
CA SER A 114 -33.00 15.19 -33.81
C SER A 114 -32.26 14.32 -32.78
N ASP A 115 -31.04 14.72 -32.41
CA ASP A 115 -30.26 14.02 -31.38
C ASP A 115 -31.01 14.08 -30.02
N ILE A 116 -31.59 15.24 -29.66
CA ILE A 116 -32.45 15.40 -28.48
C ILE A 116 -33.69 14.49 -28.58
N GLN A 117 -34.37 14.44 -29.73
CA GLN A 117 -35.56 13.62 -29.94
C GLN A 117 -35.27 12.13 -29.71
N GLU A 118 -34.12 11.64 -30.20
CA GLU A 118 -33.69 10.25 -30.04
C GLU A 118 -33.46 9.92 -28.56
N GLU A 119 -32.71 10.77 -27.85
CA GLU A 119 -32.44 10.61 -26.42
C GLU A 119 -33.71 10.66 -25.55
N LEU A 120 -34.64 11.59 -25.83
CA LEU A 120 -35.93 11.65 -25.12
C LEU A 120 -36.80 10.41 -25.39
N SER A 121 -36.69 9.80 -26.57
CA SER A 121 -37.43 8.58 -26.90
C SER A 121 -36.85 7.37 -26.17
N LEU A 122 -35.52 7.28 -26.05
CA LEU A 122 -34.87 6.26 -25.23
C LEU A 122 -35.22 6.42 -23.75
N LEU A 123 -35.25 7.66 -23.24
CA LEU A 123 -35.67 7.96 -21.87
C LEU A 123 -37.08 7.47 -21.56
N LEU A 124 -38.05 7.69 -22.47
CA LEU A 124 -39.43 7.22 -22.29
C LEU A 124 -39.52 5.70 -22.18
N HIS A 125 -38.70 4.96 -22.92
CA HIS A 125 -38.66 3.49 -22.85
C HIS A 125 -38.10 2.95 -21.52
N LEU A 126 -37.43 3.79 -20.71
CA LEU A 126 -36.93 3.39 -19.39
C LEU A 126 -37.99 3.55 -18.28
N PHE A 127 -39.10 4.24 -18.54
CA PHE A 127 -40.20 4.29 -17.58
C PHE A 127 -40.94 2.96 -17.54
N ASP A 128 -41.25 2.47 -16.33
CA ASP A 128 -42.14 1.33 -16.16
C ASP A 128 -43.60 1.80 -16.25
N ASP A 129 -44.30 1.37 -17.31
CA ASP A 129 -45.71 1.70 -17.55
C ASP A 129 -46.63 1.26 -16.41
N ASN A 130 -46.31 0.17 -15.71
CA ASN A 130 -47.09 -0.25 -14.53
C ASN A 130 -46.85 0.72 -13.37
N TYR A 131 -45.64 1.28 -13.27
CA TYR A 131 -45.25 2.25 -12.25
C TYR A 131 -45.65 3.70 -12.59
N VAL A 132 -46.10 3.98 -13.81
CA VAL A 132 -46.71 5.28 -14.16
C VAL A 132 -48.21 5.27 -13.89
N ASN A 133 -48.88 4.12 -14.04
CA ASN A 133 -50.33 4.01 -14.11
C ASN A 133 -51.03 3.56 -12.79
N GLN A 134 -50.33 3.37 -11.67
CA GLN A 134 -51.02 3.07 -10.40
C GLN A 134 -51.76 4.29 -9.83
N THR A 135 -52.91 4.04 -9.22
CA THR A 135 -53.73 5.05 -8.53
C THR A 135 -53.09 5.50 -7.22
N VAL A 136 -52.78 6.80 -7.14
CA VAL A 136 -52.12 7.47 -6.02
C VAL A 136 -53.03 7.55 -4.78
N VAL A 137 -52.53 7.10 -3.62
CA VAL A 137 -53.22 7.26 -2.32
C VAL A 137 -52.64 8.41 -1.47
N ASP A 138 -51.41 8.87 -1.75
CA ASP A 138 -50.73 9.90 -0.95
C ASP A 138 -50.07 11.01 -1.79
N ALA A 139 -50.44 12.25 -1.48
CA ALA A 139 -50.23 13.44 -2.31
C ALA A 139 -48.80 14.01 -2.29
N GLY A 140 -47.92 13.51 -1.42
CA GLY A 140 -46.52 13.96 -1.24
C GLY A 140 -45.45 12.88 -1.45
N SER A 141 -45.79 11.76 -2.09
CA SER A 141 -44.90 10.61 -2.25
C SER A 141 -43.99 10.70 -3.48
N ARG A 142 -42.82 10.04 -3.43
CA ARG A 142 -41.86 9.84 -4.55
C ARG A 142 -42.55 9.47 -5.88
N TRP A 143 -43.64 8.73 -5.78
CA TRP A 143 -44.51 8.34 -6.89
C TRP A 143 -45.03 9.55 -7.69
N ARG A 144 -45.53 10.58 -7.02
CA ARG A 144 -46.10 11.76 -7.69
C ARG A 144 -45.05 12.52 -8.48
N THR A 145 -43.84 12.64 -7.94
CA THR A 145 -42.71 13.28 -8.62
C THR A 145 -42.25 12.45 -9.82
N TYR A 146 -42.24 11.12 -9.71
CA TYR A 146 -41.95 10.22 -10.83
C TYR A 146 -42.99 10.33 -11.96
N GLN A 147 -44.29 10.37 -11.61
CA GLN A 147 -45.36 10.57 -12.58
C GLN A 147 -45.29 11.97 -13.23
N ARG A 148 -45.02 13.00 -12.43
CA ARG A 148 -44.83 14.37 -12.92
C ARG A 148 -43.67 14.44 -13.91
N LEU A 149 -42.54 13.80 -13.60
CA LEU A 149 -41.38 13.70 -14.49
C LEU A 149 -41.73 13.02 -15.82
N TYR A 150 -42.52 11.94 -15.79
CA TYR A 150 -43.01 11.27 -17.00
C TYR A 150 -43.90 12.19 -17.86
N GLU A 151 -44.85 12.89 -17.24
CA GLU A 151 -45.74 13.85 -17.91
C GLU A 151 -44.94 15.00 -18.55
N TYR A 152 -43.94 15.53 -17.83
CA TYR A 152 -43.03 16.54 -18.36
C TYR A 152 -42.15 16.03 -19.49
N LEU A 153 -41.67 14.79 -19.41
CA LEU A 153 -40.90 14.16 -20.48
C LEU A 153 -41.73 13.99 -21.75
N LEU A 154 -42.99 13.54 -21.64
CA LEU A 154 -43.94 13.46 -22.76
C LEU A 154 -44.18 14.83 -23.38
N LYS A 155 -44.50 15.85 -22.57
CA LYS A 155 -44.69 17.23 -23.03
C LYS A 155 -43.45 17.79 -23.72
N THR A 156 -42.26 17.50 -23.18
CA THR A 156 -40.98 17.92 -23.77
C THR A 156 -40.77 17.23 -25.11
N LYS A 157 -41.03 15.93 -25.20
CA LYS A 157 -40.97 15.19 -26.46
C LYS A 157 -41.94 15.76 -27.50
N GLU A 158 -43.20 16.03 -27.15
CA GLU A 158 -44.17 16.66 -28.06
C GLU A 158 -43.69 18.02 -28.56
N THR A 159 -43.06 18.81 -27.67
CA THR A 159 -42.48 20.11 -27.99
C THR A 159 -41.31 19.98 -28.98
N ILE A 160 -40.45 18.99 -28.80
CA ILE A 160 -39.34 18.67 -29.70
C ILE A 160 -39.83 18.11 -31.03
N ASP A 161 -40.83 17.22 -31.02
CA ASP A 161 -41.46 16.65 -32.20
C ASP A 161 -42.13 17.77 -33.03
N TYR A 162 -42.83 18.71 -32.39
CA TYR A 162 -43.39 19.91 -33.03
C TYR A 162 -42.32 20.82 -33.65
N ALA A 163 -41.18 20.98 -32.98
CA ALA A 163 -40.03 21.72 -33.52
C ALA A 163 -39.45 21.05 -34.78
N LEU A 164 -39.61 19.73 -34.92
CA LEU A 164 -39.16 18.92 -36.07
C LEU A 164 -40.22 18.72 -37.17
N GLU A 165 -41.50 18.90 -36.88
CA GLU A 165 -42.61 18.79 -37.84
C GLU A 165 -42.64 19.94 -38.86
N THR A 166 -41.64 19.96 -39.74
CA THR A 166 -41.70 20.42 -41.14
C THR A 166 -40.38 20.10 -41.85
N ARG A 167 -40.19 18.83 -42.22
CA ARG A 167 -39.06 18.41 -43.07
C ARG A 167 -39.03 19.12 -44.44
N GLU A 168 -40.12 19.78 -44.84
CA GLU A 168 -40.26 20.44 -46.16
C GLU A 168 -39.98 21.95 -46.18
N SER A 169 -40.00 22.70 -45.07
CA SER A 169 -39.95 24.19 -45.11
C SER A 169 -38.68 24.84 -44.53
N LYS A 170 -37.64 24.08 -44.16
CA LYS A 170 -36.32 24.57 -43.71
C LYS A 170 -36.38 25.66 -42.62
N ARG A 171 -37.40 25.67 -41.76
CA ARG A 171 -37.54 26.61 -40.65
C ARG A 171 -37.91 25.85 -39.38
N ILE A 172 -37.22 26.15 -38.29
CA ILE A 172 -37.59 25.70 -36.96
C ILE A 172 -38.74 26.58 -36.51
N LYS A 173 -39.88 25.97 -36.17
CA LYS A 173 -41.13 26.68 -35.87
C LYS A 173 -41.18 27.32 -34.47
N MET A 174 -40.09 27.21 -33.71
CA MET A 174 -40.04 27.60 -32.30
C MET A 174 -38.71 28.28 -31.96
N PRO A 175 -38.72 29.28 -31.06
CA PRO A 175 -37.50 29.88 -30.53
C PRO A 175 -36.56 28.85 -29.88
N VAL A 176 -35.24 29.08 -30.03
CA VAL A 176 -34.20 28.24 -29.40
C VAL A 176 -34.27 28.32 -27.87
N SER A 177 -34.70 29.47 -27.32
CA SER A 177 -34.94 29.66 -25.89
C SER A 177 -35.92 28.65 -25.32
N ASP A 178 -36.99 28.36 -26.06
CA ASP A 178 -38.10 27.54 -25.59
C ASP A 178 -37.72 26.06 -25.60
N ILE A 179 -36.95 25.64 -26.62
CA ILE A 179 -36.33 24.30 -26.69
C ILE A 179 -35.37 24.10 -25.50
N ASN A 180 -34.47 25.06 -25.27
CA ASN A 180 -33.53 25.00 -24.15
C ASN A 180 -34.24 25.07 -22.79
N SER A 181 -35.35 25.81 -22.67
CA SER A 181 -36.16 25.88 -21.45
C SER A 181 -36.83 24.54 -21.15
N ALA A 182 -37.45 23.91 -22.14
CA ALA A 182 -38.10 22.61 -21.97
C ALA A 182 -37.12 21.53 -21.50
N VAL A 183 -35.90 21.50 -22.04
CA VAL A 183 -34.83 20.59 -21.60
C VAL A 183 -34.35 20.92 -20.18
N ARG A 184 -34.23 22.20 -19.81
CA ARG A 184 -33.84 22.61 -18.46
C ARG A 184 -34.90 22.26 -17.42
N GLU A 185 -36.17 22.50 -17.71
CA GLU A 185 -37.28 22.13 -16.84
C GLU A 185 -37.30 20.62 -16.58
N LEU A 186 -36.99 19.79 -17.58
CA LEU A 186 -36.85 18.34 -17.39
C LEU A 186 -35.69 17.98 -16.44
N ASP A 187 -34.59 18.74 -16.48
CA ASP A 187 -33.46 18.57 -15.56
C ASP A 187 -33.83 18.99 -14.13
N ASP A 188 -34.55 20.12 -13.97
CA ASP A 188 -35.06 20.61 -12.68
C ASP A 188 -36.03 19.58 -12.04
N GLU A 189 -36.92 18.99 -12.84
CA GLU A 189 -37.84 17.92 -12.41
C GLU A 189 -37.10 16.66 -11.95
N ARG A 190 -36.01 16.28 -12.64
CA ARG A 190 -35.12 15.20 -12.20
C ARG A 190 -34.45 15.56 -10.87
N GLU A 191 -33.96 16.79 -10.70
CA GLU A 191 -33.34 17.24 -9.45
C GLU A 191 -34.34 17.20 -8.28
N GLU A 192 -35.61 17.56 -8.52
CA GLU A 192 -36.65 17.42 -7.50
C GLU A 192 -36.94 15.95 -7.15
N LEU A 193 -36.92 15.04 -8.12
CA LEU A 193 -37.05 13.60 -7.86
C LEU A 193 -35.90 13.04 -7.00
N GLU A 194 -34.67 13.51 -7.22
CA GLU A 194 -33.49 13.14 -6.39
C GLU A 194 -33.65 13.53 -4.91
N ASP A 195 -34.40 14.60 -4.62
CA ASP A 195 -34.64 15.08 -3.24
C ASP A 195 -35.61 14.17 -2.46
N TYR A 196 -36.42 13.35 -3.14
CA TYR A 196 -37.32 12.35 -2.51
C TYR A 196 -36.72 10.94 -2.44
N LEU A 197 -35.46 10.78 -2.84
CA LEU A 197 -34.73 9.54 -2.60
C LEU A 197 -34.51 9.34 -1.09
N PRO A 198 -34.34 8.08 -0.63
CA PRO A 198 -33.90 7.85 0.74
C PRO A 198 -32.60 8.63 1.00
N PRO A 199 -32.37 9.15 2.22
CA PRO A 199 -31.26 10.06 2.52
C PRO A 199 -29.92 9.58 1.95
N SER A 200 -29.60 8.30 2.17
CA SER A 200 -28.35 7.67 1.72
C SER A 200 -28.17 7.58 0.19
N PHE A 201 -29.22 7.83 -0.59
CA PHE A 201 -29.20 7.89 -2.05
C PHE A 201 -29.45 9.31 -2.60
N SER A 202 -29.78 10.27 -1.74
CA SER A 202 -30.12 11.65 -2.13
C SER A 202 -28.91 12.50 -2.50
N ARG A 203 -29.14 13.56 -3.29
CA ARG A 203 -28.12 14.52 -3.75
C ARG A 203 -27.47 15.31 -2.60
N LYS A 204 -28.22 15.59 -1.53
CA LYS A 204 -27.77 16.43 -0.40
C LYS A 204 -26.74 15.74 0.50
N GLU A 205 -26.84 14.44 0.70
CA GLU A 205 -25.83 13.65 1.43
C GLU A 205 -24.63 13.29 0.55
N ARG A 206 -24.82 12.94 -0.73
CA ARG A 206 -23.72 12.46 -1.60
C ARG A 206 -22.63 13.50 -1.94
N ARG A 207 -22.82 14.77 -1.60
CA ARG A 207 -21.91 15.87 -1.97
C ARG A 207 -21.10 16.43 -0.83
N HIS A 208 -21.39 16.11 0.43
CA HIS A 208 -20.67 16.75 1.52
C HIS A 208 -19.30 16.09 1.71
N ALA A 209 -18.21 16.84 1.52
CA ALA A 209 -16.88 16.27 1.65
C ALA A 209 -16.59 15.74 3.08
N LEU A 210 -17.30 16.22 4.11
CA LEU A 210 -17.19 15.65 5.46
C LEU A 210 -17.77 14.23 5.59
N ASP A 211 -18.71 13.80 4.75
CA ASP A 211 -19.24 12.43 4.84
C ASP A 211 -18.19 11.43 4.35
N LYS A 212 -17.47 11.78 3.29
CA LYS A 212 -16.29 11.03 2.81
C LYS A 212 -15.18 10.98 3.86
N LEU A 213 -15.00 12.05 4.64
CA LEU A 213 -14.08 12.05 5.78
C LEU A 213 -14.50 11.01 6.82
N GLU A 214 -15.79 10.92 7.13
CA GLU A 214 -16.31 9.96 8.10
C GLU A 214 -16.20 8.51 7.63
N GLU A 215 -16.33 8.26 6.32
CA GLU A 215 -16.09 6.94 5.72
C GLU A 215 -14.63 6.48 5.83
N MET A 216 -13.65 7.39 6.00
CA MET A 216 -12.27 7.00 6.27
C MET A 216 -12.15 6.26 7.60
N ILE A 217 -11.42 5.16 7.63
CA ILE A 217 -11.22 4.35 8.84
C ILE A 217 -10.19 5.04 9.73
N GLY A 218 -10.43 5.08 11.04
CA GLY A 218 -9.50 5.64 12.02
C GLY A 218 -9.37 7.17 11.97
N LEU A 219 -8.14 7.67 12.19
CA LEU A 219 -7.77 9.10 12.09
C LEU A 219 -8.61 10.07 12.95
N ARG A 220 -9.06 9.64 14.14
CA ARG A 220 -10.01 10.41 14.97
C ARG A 220 -9.59 11.86 15.24
N ASP A 221 -8.31 12.08 15.55
CA ASP A 221 -7.79 13.42 15.84
C ASP A 221 -7.76 14.29 14.58
N VAL A 222 -7.36 13.72 13.45
CA VAL A 222 -7.36 14.39 12.15
C VAL A 222 -8.79 14.74 11.74
N LYS A 223 -9.74 13.82 11.89
CA LYS A 223 -11.17 14.08 11.60
C LYS A 223 -11.70 15.23 12.44
N THR A 224 -11.43 15.20 13.74
CA THR A 224 -11.84 16.25 14.68
C THR A 224 -11.31 17.61 14.26
N TYR A 225 -10.02 17.68 13.90
CA TYR A 225 -9.42 18.92 13.39
C TYR A 225 -10.08 19.39 12.09
N ILE A 226 -10.27 18.50 11.11
CA ILE A 226 -10.84 18.87 9.81
C ILE A 226 -12.28 19.35 9.96
N HIS A 227 -13.07 18.77 10.85
CA HIS A 227 -14.41 19.28 11.21
C HIS A 227 -14.36 20.71 11.76
N GLN A 228 -13.49 20.95 12.75
CA GLN A 228 -13.32 22.28 13.32
C GLN A 228 -12.86 23.29 12.27
N PHE A 229 -11.92 22.89 11.42
CA PHE A 229 -11.37 23.72 10.35
C PHE A 229 -12.43 24.02 9.28
N TYR A 230 -13.24 23.05 8.87
CA TYR A 230 -14.36 23.23 7.96
C TYR A 230 -15.35 24.27 8.50
N HIS A 231 -15.80 24.11 9.74
CA HIS A 231 -16.75 25.04 10.34
C HIS A 231 -16.18 26.45 10.49
N PHE A 232 -14.89 26.56 10.83
CA PHE A 232 -14.20 27.84 10.90
C PHE A 232 -14.13 28.53 9.52
N LEU A 233 -13.72 27.81 8.47
CA LEU A 233 -13.66 28.34 7.11
C LEU A 233 -15.03 28.76 6.58
N ARG A 234 -16.07 27.96 6.84
CA ARG A 234 -17.44 28.28 6.50
C ARG A 234 -17.91 29.56 7.20
N TYR A 235 -17.67 29.66 8.50
CA TYR A 235 -18.01 30.86 9.29
C TYR A 235 -17.34 32.12 8.72
N GLU A 236 -16.07 32.03 8.32
CA GLU A 236 -15.33 33.14 7.72
C GLU A 236 -15.91 33.54 6.34
N GLN A 237 -16.32 32.57 5.52
CA GLN A 237 -17.01 32.84 4.24
C GLN A 237 -18.36 33.51 4.44
N GLU A 238 -19.15 33.07 5.42
CA GLU A 238 -20.42 33.72 5.78
C GLU A 238 -20.20 35.16 6.27
N ARG A 239 -19.18 35.40 7.08
CA ARG A 239 -18.80 36.77 7.48
C ARG A 239 -18.39 37.64 6.30
N LYS A 240 -17.66 37.08 5.34
CA LYS A 240 -17.25 37.79 4.12
C LYS A 240 -18.47 38.16 3.27
N SER A 241 -19.47 37.27 3.17
CA SER A 241 -20.72 37.55 2.45
C SER A 241 -21.56 38.65 3.12
N PHE A 242 -21.49 38.78 4.45
CA PHE A 242 -22.09 39.90 5.20
C PHE A 242 -21.27 41.21 5.12
N GLY A 243 -20.12 41.21 4.45
CA GLY A 243 -19.30 42.40 4.23
C GLY A 243 -18.34 42.76 5.37
N PHE A 244 -18.08 41.85 6.31
CA PHE A 244 -17.03 42.04 7.32
C PHE A 244 -15.64 42.02 6.66
N ARG A 245 -14.75 42.89 7.12
CA ARG A 245 -13.36 42.93 6.66
C ARG A 245 -12.51 41.94 7.45
N MET A 246 -11.77 41.09 6.73
CA MET A 246 -10.78 40.16 7.27
C MET A 246 -9.40 40.62 6.78
N PRO A 247 -8.62 41.36 7.57
CA PRO A 247 -7.27 41.77 7.17
C PRO A 247 -6.30 40.58 7.08
N ASP A 248 -6.53 39.53 7.87
CA ASP A 248 -5.75 38.30 7.87
C ASP A 248 -6.66 37.14 7.46
N GLU A 249 -6.64 36.76 6.18
CA GLU A 249 -7.37 35.58 5.71
C GLU A 249 -6.68 34.28 6.21
N PRO A 250 -7.44 33.25 6.56
CA PRO A 250 -6.86 32.00 7.03
C PRO A 250 -6.06 31.31 5.92
N SER A 251 -4.83 30.90 6.25
CA SER A 251 -3.98 30.16 5.32
C SER A 251 -4.59 28.80 4.99
N LEU A 252 -4.68 28.49 3.69
CA LEU A 252 -5.09 27.18 3.17
C LEU A 252 -3.92 26.20 3.02
N HIS A 253 -2.68 26.67 3.17
CA HIS A 253 -1.48 25.85 3.05
C HIS A 253 -1.34 24.93 4.26
N MET A 254 -0.88 23.69 4.03
CA MET A 254 -0.82 22.64 5.05
C MET A 254 0.46 21.81 4.96
N ILE A 255 0.91 21.27 6.09
CA ILE A 255 1.95 20.25 6.16
C ILE A 255 1.30 18.97 6.67
N MET A 256 1.56 17.84 6.01
CA MET A 256 1.08 16.53 6.41
C MET A 256 2.26 15.60 6.70
N THR A 257 2.40 15.18 7.94
CA THR A 257 3.41 14.20 8.35
C THR A 257 2.80 12.83 8.59
N GLY A 258 3.58 11.77 8.42
CA GLY A 258 3.19 10.40 8.75
C GLY A 258 3.90 9.38 7.87
N ASN A 259 3.82 8.10 8.24
CA ASN A 259 4.47 7.00 7.50
C ASN A 259 3.76 6.70 6.16
N PRO A 260 4.32 5.84 5.29
CA PRO A 260 3.68 5.54 4.01
C PRO A 260 2.32 4.89 4.24
N GLY A 261 1.33 5.22 3.40
CA GLY A 261 0.01 4.61 3.49
C GLY A 261 -0.87 5.09 4.65
N THR A 262 -0.50 6.14 5.39
CA THR A 262 -1.37 6.76 6.40
C THR A 262 -2.54 7.57 5.82
N GLY A 263 -2.54 7.82 4.50
CA GLY A 263 -3.66 8.49 3.81
C GLY A 263 -3.44 9.94 3.40
N LYS A 264 -2.20 10.45 3.45
CA LYS A 264 -1.84 11.84 3.09
C LYS A 264 -2.42 12.30 1.75
N THR A 265 -2.20 11.54 0.68
CA THR A 265 -2.72 11.86 -0.67
C THR A 265 -4.25 11.83 -0.71
N THR A 266 -4.88 10.87 -0.03
CA THR A 266 -6.34 10.77 0.06
C THR A 266 -6.93 11.99 0.76
N LEU A 267 -6.33 12.42 1.88
CA LEU A 267 -6.74 13.60 2.63
C LEU A 267 -6.55 14.89 1.83
N ALA A 268 -5.49 14.99 1.02
CA ALA A 268 -5.27 16.14 0.14
C ALA A 268 -6.38 16.30 -0.91
N ARG A 269 -6.83 15.20 -1.52
CA ARG A 269 -7.98 15.20 -2.46
C ARG A 269 -9.27 15.60 -1.76
N LEU A 270 -9.49 15.10 -0.55
CA LEU A 270 -10.64 15.47 0.26
C LEU A 270 -10.67 16.97 0.61
N LEU A 271 -9.52 17.54 0.98
CA LEU A 271 -9.39 18.97 1.24
C LEU A 271 -9.65 19.82 -0.01
N ALA A 272 -9.24 19.33 -1.20
CA ALA A 272 -9.55 20.03 -2.45
C ALA A 272 -11.05 20.09 -2.71
N GLU A 273 -11.78 19.01 -2.42
CA GLU A 273 -13.25 19.00 -2.46
C GLU A 273 -13.84 19.98 -1.44
N ILE A 274 -13.40 19.93 -0.17
CA ILE A 274 -13.85 20.85 0.90
C ILE A 274 -13.65 22.32 0.49
N TYR A 275 -12.46 22.68 0.02
CA TYR A 275 -12.16 24.06 -0.36
C TYR A 275 -12.98 24.53 -1.56
N THR A 276 -13.31 23.63 -2.48
CA THR A 276 -14.18 23.94 -3.63
C THR A 276 -15.63 24.11 -3.19
N GLU A 277 -16.12 23.24 -2.31
CA GLU A 277 -17.47 23.29 -1.73
C GLU A 277 -17.72 24.61 -0.99
N LEU A 278 -16.71 25.09 -0.24
CA LEU A 278 -16.76 26.36 0.48
C LEU A 278 -16.50 27.60 -0.41
N GLY A 279 -16.24 27.41 -1.70
CA GLY A 279 -15.94 28.51 -2.64
C GLY A 279 -14.60 29.21 -2.41
N LEU A 280 -13.68 28.59 -1.65
CA LEU A 280 -12.33 29.10 -1.40
C LEU A 280 -11.41 28.88 -2.61
N LEU A 281 -11.61 27.79 -3.33
CA LEU A 281 -10.89 27.42 -4.54
C LEU A 281 -11.89 27.19 -5.68
N SER A 282 -11.51 27.55 -6.91
CA SER A 282 -12.41 27.44 -8.07
C SER A 282 -12.53 26.03 -8.64
N THR A 283 -11.64 25.11 -8.27
CA THR A 283 -11.58 23.73 -8.77
C THR A 283 -11.15 22.75 -7.67
N GLY A 284 -11.73 21.55 -7.66
CA GLY A 284 -11.29 20.45 -6.78
C GLY A 284 -10.04 19.71 -7.29
N LYS A 285 -9.24 20.32 -8.17
CA LYS A 285 -8.08 19.67 -8.79
C LYS A 285 -6.92 19.57 -7.80
N VAL A 286 -6.31 18.40 -7.72
CA VAL A 286 -5.03 18.19 -7.02
C VAL A 286 -3.95 17.90 -8.06
N VAL A 287 -2.88 18.70 -8.04
CA VAL A 287 -1.67 18.50 -8.84
C VAL A 287 -0.63 17.87 -7.93
N GLU A 288 -0.39 16.56 -8.12
CA GLU A 288 0.56 15.78 -7.32
C GLU A 288 1.94 15.80 -7.99
N VAL A 289 2.96 16.24 -7.26
CA VAL A 289 4.35 16.33 -7.74
C VAL A 289 5.33 15.80 -6.70
N ASN A 290 6.54 15.52 -7.13
CA ASN A 290 7.65 15.08 -6.28
C ASN A 290 8.95 15.77 -6.76
N ARG A 291 10.09 15.46 -6.13
CA ARG A 291 11.37 16.06 -6.51
C ARG A 291 11.73 15.89 -7.99
N SER A 292 11.49 14.73 -8.60
CA SER A 292 11.88 14.50 -10.01
C SER A 292 11.07 15.34 -11.01
N HIS A 293 9.88 15.78 -10.63
CA HIS A 293 9.08 16.70 -11.45
C HIS A 293 9.57 18.16 -11.33
N LEU A 294 9.98 18.56 -10.12
CA LEU A 294 10.30 19.95 -9.81
C LEU A 294 11.75 20.33 -10.10
N VAL A 295 12.70 19.41 -9.88
CA VAL A 295 14.13 19.69 -10.01
C VAL A 295 14.61 19.33 -11.41
N GLY A 296 15.03 20.34 -12.18
CA GLY A 296 15.60 20.19 -13.51
C GLY A 296 17.10 19.82 -13.48
N SER A 297 17.61 19.38 -14.63
CA SER A 297 19.04 19.06 -14.82
C SER A 297 19.90 20.30 -15.10
N TYR A 298 19.28 21.44 -15.38
CA TYR A 298 19.93 22.68 -15.80
C TYR A 298 19.49 23.89 -14.94
N MET A 299 20.34 24.90 -14.84
CA MET A 299 20.10 26.15 -14.10
C MET A 299 18.94 26.96 -14.72
N GLY A 300 17.99 27.40 -13.89
CA GLY A 300 16.76 28.08 -14.32
C GLY A 300 15.58 27.16 -14.65
N GLN A 301 15.84 25.88 -14.94
CA GLN A 301 14.79 24.91 -15.31
C GLN A 301 13.93 24.51 -14.10
N SER A 302 14.52 24.49 -12.90
CA SER A 302 13.80 24.09 -11.68
C SER A 302 12.75 25.14 -11.29
N GLU A 303 13.08 26.42 -11.47
CA GLU A 303 12.18 27.55 -11.26
C GLU A 303 11.04 27.54 -12.28
N GLU A 304 11.35 27.32 -13.56
CA GLU A 304 10.35 27.23 -14.64
C GLU A 304 9.37 26.07 -14.41
N ASN A 305 9.89 24.87 -14.13
CA ASN A 305 9.07 23.69 -13.84
C ASN A 305 8.15 23.95 -12.64
N THR A 306 8.69 24.49 -11.55
CA THR A 306 7.91 24.81 -10.34
C THR A 306 6.78 25.79 -10.65
N MET A 307 7.06 26.85 -11.42
CA MET A 307 6.04 27.82 -11.83
C MET A 307 4.97 27.22 -12.75
N ASN A 308 5.34 26.30 -13.64
CA ASN A 308 4.37 25.61 -14.50
C ASN A 308 3.39 24.78 -13.66
N TYR A 309 3.87 24.04 -12.66
CA TYR A 309 3.00 23.29 -11.76
C TYR A 309 2.15 24.18 -10.85
N ILE A 310 2.66 25.34 -10.41
CA ILE A 310 1.85 26.32 -9.67
C ILE A 310 0.70 26.85 -10.56
N LYS A 311 1.00 27.18 -11.83
CA LYS A 311 -0.03 27.61 -12.79
C LYS A 311 -1.05 26.52 -13.06
N GLU A 312 -0.61 25.27 -13.14
CA GLU A 312 -1.48 24.12 -13.31
C GLU A 312 -2.39 23.87 -12.09
N ALA A 313 -1.88 24.14 -10.88
CA ALA A 313 -2.60 24.03 -9.62
C ALA A 313 -3.47 25.26 -9.31
N ARG A 314 -3.51 26.27 -10.19
CA ARG A 314 -4.32 27.47 -9.99
C ARG A 314 -5.79 27.11 -9.83
N GLY A 315 -6.39 27.61 -8.76
CA GLY A 315 -7.75 27.31 -8.35
C GLY A 315 -7.90 25.95 -7.67
N GLY A 316 -6.81 25.25 -7.35
CA GLY A 316 -6.80 23.91 -6.74
C GLY A 316 -5.66 23.76 -5.74
N ILE A 317 -5.20 22.52 -5.54
CA ILE A 317 -4.13 22.17 -4.59
C ILE A 317 -2.87 21.71 -5.33
N LEU A 318 -1.72 22.28 -4.96
CA LEU A 318 -0.40 21.73 -5.29
C LEU A 318 0.06 20.83 -4.14
N PHE A 319 0.12 19.52 -4.39
CA PHE A 319 0.55 18.51 -3.42
C PHE A 319 1.98 18.05 -3.74
N ILE A 320 2.92 18.29 -2.83
CA ILE A 320 4.31 17.86 -2.98
C ILE A 320 4.58 16.70 -2.02
N ASP A 321 4.74 15.49 -2.57
CA ASP A 321 5.10 14.31 -1.80
C ASP A 321 6.61 14.24 -1.55
N GLU A 322 6.98 13.66 -0.40
CA GLU A 322 8.35 13.57 0.10
C GLU A 322 9.11 14.92 0.01
N ALA A 323 8.48 16.01 0.45
CA ALA A 323 8.99 17.37 0.28
C ALA A 323 10.38 17.59 0.90
N TYR A 324 10.71 16.86 1.99
CA TYR A 324 12.04 16.87 2.61
C TYR A 324 13.16 16.51 1.62
N SER A 325 12.84 15.73 0.56
CA SER A 325 13.81 15.34 -0.44
C SER A 325 14.35 16.54 -1.23
N LEU A 326 13.66 17.68 -1.27
CA LEU A 326 14.06 18.90 -2.00
C LEU A 326 15.38 19.49 -1.48
N LYS A 327 15.70 19.31 -0.19
CA LYS A 327 16.94 19.80 0.42
C LYS A 327 17.70 18.64 1.08
N ARG A 328 18.87 18.29 0.54
CA ARG A 328 19.79 17.31 1.14
C ARG A 328 20.95 18.07 1.78
N GLU A 329 21.12 17.96 3.09
CA GLU A 329 22.27 18.56 3.77
C GLU A 329 23.56 17.84 3.36
N GLY A 330 24.57 18.58 2.90
CA GLY A 330 25.93 18.07 2.70
C GLY A 330 26.40 17.84 1.25
N GLN A 331 25.60 18.13 0.22
CA GLN A 331 26.16 18.32 -1.13
C GLN A 331 26.47 19.80 -1.34
N GLY A 332 27.74 20.19 -1.22
CA GLY A 332 28.24 21.55 -1.47
C GLY A 332 28.15 22.00 -2.93
N GLY A 333 27.07 21.70 -3.66
CA GLY A 333 26.95 22.04 -5.08
C GLY A 333 25.60 21.81 -5.76
N ASN A 334 24.44 21.74 -5.09
CA ASN A 334 23.15 21.65 -5.78
C ASN A 334 22.13 22.70 -5.31
N ASP A 335 22.31 23.94 -5.80
CA ASP A 335 21.39 25.08 -5.64
C ASP A 335 19.97 24.82 -6.19
N TYR A 336 19.80 23.84 -7.08
CA TYR A 336 18.54 23.59 -7.78
C TYR A 336 17.35 23.27 -6.86
N GLY A 337 17.60 22.55 -5.75
CA GLY A 337 16.55 22.24 -4.78
C GLY A 337 16.13 23.45 -3.94
N GLN A 338 17.08 24.34 -3.64
CA GLN A 338 16.81 25.60 -2.93
C GLN A 338 16.05 26.57 -3.84
N ALA A 339 16.37 26.61 -5.13
CA ALA A 339 15.65 27.41 -6.12
C ALA A 339 14.15 27.07 -6.20
N VAL A 340 13.79 25.78 -6.10
CA VAL A 340 12.38 25.34 -5.99
C VAL A 340 11.72 25.92 -4.74
N ILE A 341 12.39 25.82 -3.59
CA ILE A 341 11.87 26.33 -2.30
C ILE A 341 11.66 27.84 -2.38
N ASP A 342 12.64 28.57 -2.90
CA ASP A 342 12.59 30.02 -3.02
C ASP A 342 11.50 30.47 -3.99
N THR A 343 11.28 29.71 -5.08
CA THR A 343 10.18 29.92 -6.02
C THR A 343 8.82 29.68 -5.38
N LEU A 344 8.65 28.59 -4.62
CA LEU A 344 7.42 28.31 -3.86
C LEU A 344 7.14 29.41 -2.85
N VAL A 345 8.15 29.80 -2.07
CA VAL A 345 8.08 30.92 -1.13
C VAL A 345 7.61 32.17 -1.89
N SER A 346 8.30 32.58 -2.95
CA SER A 346 7.91 33.75 -3.76
C SER A 346 6.44 33.70 -4.20
N ALA A 347 5.99 32.56 -4.75
CA ALA A 347 4.62 32.37 -5.21
C ALA A 347 3.57 32.51 -4.09
N LEU A 348 3.84 31.98 -2.89
CA LEU A 348 2.96 32.09 -1.71
C LEU A 348 2.74 33.54 -1.26
N THR A 349 3.71 34.43 -1.50
CA THR A 349 3.63 35.85 -1.13
C THR A 349 3.25 36.79 -2.27
N SER A 350 3.28 36.30 -3.51
CA SER A 350 3.03 37.14 -4.68
C SER A 350 1.56 37.58 -4.75
N THR A 351 1.30 38.79 -5.25
CA THR A 351 -0.07 39.27 -5.50
C THR A 351 -0.74 38.58 -6.69
N GLU A 352 0.05 37.93 -7.56
CA GLU A 352 -0.43 37.25 -8.77
C GLU A 352 -0.92 35.82 -8.49
N HIS A 353 -0.23 35.11 -7.57
CA HIS A 353 -0.51 33.70 -7.28
C HIS A 353 -0.92 33.44 -5.82
N GLY A 354 -0.66 34.37 -4.91
CA GLY A 354 -1.05 34.28 -3.50
C GLY A 354 -2.57 34.18 -3.37
N GLY A 355 -3.05 33.19 -2.61
CA GLY A 355 -4.47 32.91 -2.43
C GLY A 355 -5.17 32.29 -3.65
N THR A 356 -4.47 32.04 -4.76
CA THR A 356 -5.07 31.39 -5.95
C THR A 356 -4.99 29.87 -5.92
N PHE A 357 -4.15 29.28 -5.05
CA PHE A 357 -3.99 27.84 -4.89
C PHE A 357 -3.62 27.52 -3.43
N ALA A 358 -3.86 26.29 -2.99
CA ALA A 358 -3.36 25.79 -1.71
C ALA A 358 -2.12 24.91 -1.90
N LEU A 359 -1.17 24.96 -0.96
CA LEU A 359 0.06 24.17 -1.00
C LEU A 359 0.00 23.14 0.12
N ILE A 360 0.17 21.87 -0.21
CA ILE A 360 0.27 20.78 0.78
C ILE A 360 1.64 20.12 0.63
N LEU A 361 2.43 20.14 1.70
CA LEU A 361 3.73 19.47 1.78
C LEU A 361 3.61 18.19 2.60
N ALA A 362 3.95 17.04 2.00
CA ALA A 362 3.86 15.74 2.66
C ALA A 362 5.24 15.10 2.87
N GLY A 363 5.39 14.33 3.96
CA GLY A 363 6.60 13.54 4.19
C GLY A 363 6.63 12.84 5.55
N TYR A 364 7.78 12.28 5.91
CA TYR A 364 7.98 11.61 7.20
C TYR A 364 8.16 12.63 8.34
N PRO A 365 7.69 12.33 9.57
CA PRO A 365 7.69 13.31 10.66
C PRO A 365 9.05 13.91 11.01
N GLU A 366 10.10 13.09 11.11
CA GLU A 366 11.45 13.56 11.49
C GLU A 366 12.12 14.34 10.35
N GLU A 367 12.05 13.81 9.14
CA GLU A 367 12.63 14.39 7.94
C GLU A 367 11.95 15.73 7.60
N MET A 368 10.62 15.81 7.75
CA MET A 368 9.88 17.06 7.57
C MET A 368 10.18 18.08 8.65
N ARG A 369 10.38 17.66 9.90
CA ARG A 369 10.85 18.57 10.96
C ARG A 369 12.17 19.21 10.55
N GLN A 370 13.18 18.40 10.21
CA GLN A 370 14.49 18.90 9.78
C GLN A 370 14.38 19.84 8.56
N PHE A 371 13.59 19.44 7.56
CA PHE A 371 13.33 20.24 6.36
C PHE A 371 12.74 21.62 6.67
N LEU A 372 11.77 21.71 7.58
CA LEU A 372 11.12 22.98 7.95
C LEU A 372 12.05 23.87 8.78
N TRP A 373 12.86 23.29 9.66
CA TRP A 373 13.87 24.05 10.43
C TRP A 373 14.93 24.65 9.51
N ALA A 374 15.33 23.93 8.46
CA ALA A 374 16.28 24.41 7.46
C ALA A 374 15.71 25.46 6.49
N ASN A 375 14.39 25.70 6.49
CA ASN A 375 13.69 26.61 5.59
C ASN A 375 12.70 27.52 6.34
N PRO A 376 13.20 28.54 7.07
CA PRO A 376 12.36 29.43 7.86
C PRO A 376 11.32 30.19 7.03
N GLY A 377 11.62 30.45 5.75
CA GLY A 377 10.69 31.04 4.79
C GLY A 377 9.38 30.26 4.68
N LEU A 378 9.45 28.96 4.36
CA LEU A 378 8.27 28.08 4.30
C LEU A 378 7.60 27.93 5.67
N ARG A 379 8.39 27.72 6.73
CA ARG A 379 7.88 27.54 8.10
C ARG A 379 7.04 28.72 8.58
N SER A 380 7.38 29.95 8.20
CA SER A 380 6.65 31.16 8.59
C SER A 380 5.29 31.33 7.90
N ARG A 381 5.09 30.70 6.74
CA ARG A 381 3.89 30.88 5.89
C ARG A 381 2.85 29.79 6.07
N ILE A 382 3.22 28.70 6.74
CA ILE A 382 2.31 27.61 7.09
C ILE A 382 2.14 27.62 8.61
N PRO A 383 0.96 28.04 9.12
CA PRO A 383 0.69 28.09 10.56
C PRO A 383 0.92 26.74 11.23
N GLU A 384 1.33 26.75 12.51
CA GLU A 384 1.54 25.50 13.25
C GLU A 384 0.26 24.66 13.38
N GLN A 385 -0.90 25.33 13.41
CA GLN A 385 -2.22 24.69 13.43
C GLN A 385 -2.49 23.88 12.15
N ASN A 386 -1.94 24.28 11.01
CA ASN A 386 -2.08 23.57 9.73
C ASN A 386 -0.99 22.49 9.54
N ARG A 387 -0.37 22.00 10.61
CA ARG A 387 0.56 20.86 10.58
C ARG A 387 -0.18 19.63 11.10
N LEU A 388 -0.59 18.77 10.20
CA LEU A 388 -1.31 17.54 10.51
C LEU A 388 -0.37 16.37 10.59
N ASP A 389 -0.37 15.70 11.73
CA ASP A 389 0.31 14.41 11.90
C ASP A 389 -0.70 13.27 11.72
N LEU A 390 -0.45 12.42 10.74
CA LEU A 390 -1.28 11.24 10.47
C LEU A 390 -0.60 10.04 11.14
N PRO A 391 -1.14 9.54 12.26
CA PRO A 391 -0.57 8.41 12.98
C PRO A 391 -0.68 7.12 12.17
N ASP A 392 0.13 6.14 12.54
CA ASP A 392 -0.04 4.77 12.06
C ASP A 392 -1.38 4.19 12.53
N TYR A 393 -1.98 3.37 11.68
CA TYR A 393 -3.22 2.69 12.02
C TYR A 393 -2.95 1.54 13.00
N SER A 394 -3.87 1.36 13.94
CA SER A 394 -3.90 0.16 14.78
C SER A 394 -4.20 -1.08 13.95
N ILE A 395 -3.86 -2.27 14.46
CA ILE A 395 -4.15 -3.54 13.77
C ILE A 395 -5.64 -3.69 13.44
N GLY A 396 -6.52 -3.31 14.36
CA GLY A 396 -7.97 -3.33 14.11
C GLY A 396 -8.40 -2.39 12.98
N GLU A 397 -7.83 -1.18 12.91
CA GLU A 397 -8.08 -0.25 11.80
C GLU A 397 -7.50 -0.77 10.48
N LEU A 398 -6.34 -1.44 10.51
CA LEU A 398 -5.73 -2.07 9.34
C LEU A 398 -6.55 -3.26 8.83
N GLU A 399 -7.14 -4.06 9.72
CA GLU A 399 -8.10 -5.10 9.36
C GLU A 399 -9.35 -4.52 8.69
N ASP A 400 -9.92 -3.45 9.27
CA ASP A 400 -11.07 -2.76 8.70
C ASP A 400 -10.72 -2.16 7.31
N ILE A 401 -9.50 -1.63 7.15
CA ILE A 401 -9.01 -1.15 5.85
C ILE A 401 -8.90 -2.33 4.87
N GLY A 402 -8.46 -3.50 5.33
CA GLY A 402 -8.41 -4.72 4.54
C GLY A 402 -9.80 -5.16 4.08
N GLU A 403 -10.79 -5.14 4.97
CA GLU A 403 -12.19 -5.39 4.64
C GLU A 403 -12.72 -4.42 3.58
N TYR A 404 -12.45 -3.13 3.76
CA TYR A 404 -12.87 -2.10 2.80
C TYR A 404 -12.25 -2.32 1.41
N ILE A 405 -10.96 -2.67 1.36
CA ILE A 405 -10.26 -2.96 0.09
C ILE A 405 -10.83 -4.23 -0.54
N ALA A 406 -11.07 -5.28 0.22
CA ALA A 406 -11.68 -6.50 -0.29
C ALA A 406 -13.07 -6.23 -0.85
N LEU A 407 -13.93 -5.51 -0.11
CA LEU A 407 -15.27 -5.16 -0.55
C LEU A 407 -15.26 -4.37 -1.85
N ASN A 408 -14.38 -3.39 -1.99
CA ASN A 408 -14.24 -2.63 -3.24
C ASN A 408 -13.82 -3.47 -4.45
N ASN A 409 -13.33 -4.69 -4.23
CA ASN A 409 -13.06 -5.68 -5.26
C ASN A 409 -14.12 -6.80 -5.29
N ASP A 410 -15.27 -6.60 -4.63
CA ASP A 410 -16.35 -7.59 -4.44
C ASP A 410 -15.94 -8.87 -3.70
N PHE A 411 -14.99 -8.76 -2.77
CA PHE A 411 -14.62 -9.84 -1.85
C PHE A 411 -14.94 -9.50 -0.40
N PHE A 412 -15.07 -10.52 0.44
CA PHE A 412 -15.18 -10.35 1.89
C PHE A 412 -14.50 -11.50 2.65
N PHE A 413 -13.99 -11.20 3.84
CA PHE A 413 -13.31 -12.17 4.70
C PHE A 413 -14.29 -12.87 5.64
N THR A 414 -14.17 -14.20 5.77
CA THR A 414 -14.75 -14.92 6.93
C THR A 414 -14.13 -14.42 8.24
N LYS A 415 -14.72 -14.78 9.39
CA LYS A 415 -14.20 -14.37 10.71
C LYS A 415 -12.76 -14.89 10.92
N GLU A 416 -12.51 -16.12 10.49
CA GLU A 416 -11.22 -16.81 10.57
C GLU A 416 -10.21 -16.15 9.62
N ALA A 417 -10.62 -15.87 8.38
CA ALA A 417 -9.78 -15.21 7.39
C ALA A 417 -9.39 -13.78 7.82
N ARG A 418 -10.32 -13.05 8.44
CA ARG A 418 -10.04 -11.72 9.03
C ARG A 418 -8.99 -11.81 10.14
N ARG A 419 -9.11 -12.79 11.03
CA ARG A 419 -8.11 -13.02 12.09
C ARG A 419 -6.74 -13.34 11.49
N ARG A 420 -6.70 -14.18 10.45
CA ARG A 420 -5.46 -14.53 9.73
C ARG A 420 -4.84 -13.32 9.03
N LEU A 421 -5.66 -12.44 8.45
CA LEU A 421 -5.23 -11.16 7.88
C LEU A 421 -4.53 -10.31 8.93
N GLY A 422 -5.09 -10.18 10.14
CA GLY A 422 -4.45 -9.52 11.27
C GLY A 422 -3.06 -10.08 11.58
N THR A 423 -2.91 -11.40 11.62
CA THR A 423 -1.60 -12.06 11.83
C THR A 423 -0.60 -11.78 10.70
N LEU A 424 -1.05 -11.72 9.43
CA LEU A 424 -0.18 -11.35 8.31
C LEU A 424 0.28 -9.89 8.41
N ILE A 425 -0.63 -8.99 8.79
CA ILE A 425 -0.34 -7.58 9.02
C ILE A 425 0.70 -7.44 10.14
N GLU A 426 0.53 -8.11 11.28
CA GLU A 426 1.48 -8.09 12.39
C GLU A 426 2.89 -8.59 12.02
N LYS A 427 2.95 -9.61 11.15
CA LYS A 427 4.20 -10.15 10.61
C LYS A 427 4.87 -9.17 9.65
N GLU A 428 4.09 -8.44 8.87
CA GLU A 428 4.61 -7.41 7.97
C GLU A 428 4.95 -6.10 8.72
N GLN A 429 4.29 -5.79 9.83
CA GLN A 429 4.55 -4.61 10.66
C GLN A 429 5.82 -4.82 11.50
N VAL A 430 6.96 -4.62 10.86
CA VAL A 430 8.28 -4.88 11.42
C VAL A 430 8.83 -3.68 12.20
N ASP A 431 8.48 -2.48 11.76
CA ASP A 431 9.00 -1.23 12.29
C ASP A 431 8.04 -0.07 12.02
N GLU A 432 8.43 1.12 12.48
CA GLU A 432 7.69 2.37 12.27
C GLU A 432 7.65 2.80 10.79
N SER A 433 8.37 2.17 9.87
CA SER A 433 8.30 2.46 8.42
C SER A 433 7.26 1.60 7.68
N PHE A 434 6.47 0.81 8.41
CA PHE A 434 5.41 -0.02 7.85
C PHE A 434 4.47 0.80 6.95
N GLY A 435 4.14 0.23 5.79
CA GLY A 435 3.38 0.91 4.74
C GLY A 435 1.89 1.09 5.02
N ASN A 436 1.40 0.81 6.24
CA ASN A 436 0.01 0.98 6.66
C ASN A 436 -0.98 0.42 5.63
N ALA A 437 -1.96 1.23 5.18
CA ALA A 437 -2.97 0.83 4.20
C ALA A 437 -2.38 0.36 2.86
N ARG A 438 -1.18 0.82 2.48
CA ARG A 438 -0.48 0.36 1.27
C ARG A 438 -0.01 -1.08 1.43
N SER A 439 0.54 -1.44 2.59
CA SER A 439 0.90 -2.84 2.91
C SER A 439 -0.33 -3.73 2.97
N VAL A 440 -1.39 -3.30 3.66
CA VAL A 440 -2.67 -4.04 3.71
C VAL A 440 -3.23 -4.28 2.31
N ARG A 441 -3.23 -3.26 1.44
CA ARG A 441 -3.64 -3.40 0.04
C ARG A 441 -2.85 -4.49 -0.67
N ASN A 442 -1.53 -4.53 -0.50
CA ASN A 442 -0.69 -5.55 -1.13
C ASN A 442 -1.04 -6.96 -0.63
N ILE A 443 -1.25 -7.14 0.67
CA ILE A 443 -1.68 -8.42 1.27
C ILE A 443 -3.03 -8.87 0.68
N VAL A 444 -4.01 -7.97 0.63
CA VAL A 444 -5.36 -8.27 0.11
C VAL A 444 -5.30 -8.61 -1.38
N MET A 445 -4.63 -7.81 -2.20
CA MET A 445 -4.50 -8.07 -3.64
C MET A 445 -3.77 -9.39 -3.92
N LYS A 446 -2.74 -9.72 -3.13
CA LYS A 446 -2.04 -11.00 -3.24
C LYS A 446 -2.94 -12.18 -2.86
N THR A 447 -3.78 -12.02 -1.86
CA THR A 447 -4.78 -13.01 -1.45
C THR A 447 -5.81 -13.24 -2.56
N ILE A 448 -6.36 -12.18 -3.15
CA ILE A 448 -7.30 -12.26 -4.28
C ILE A 448 -6.65 -12.98 -5.47
N PHE A 449 -5.41 -12.61 -5.81
CA PHE A 449 -4.66 -13.27 -6.88
C PHE A 449 -4.46 -14.77 -6.61
N TYR A 450 -4.04 -15.11 -5.40
CA TYR A 450 -3.81 -16.51 -5.01
C TYR A 450 -5.09 -17.34 -5.08
N LYS A 451 -6.21 -16.83 -4.56
CA LYS A 451 -7.53 -17.46 -4.68
C LYS A 451 -7.91 -17.69 -6.14
N GLY A 452 -7.84 -16.63 -6.97
CA GLY A 452 -8.18 -16.69 -8.38
C GLY A 452 -7.29 -17.63 -9.21
N SER A 453 -6.06 -17.88 -8.76
CA SER A 453 -5.16 -18.84 -9.42
C SER A 453 -5.52 -20.32 -9.17
N ARG A 454 -6.31 -20.60 -8.13
CA ARG A 454 -6.69 -21.96 -7.71
C ARG A 454 -8.14 -22.32 -8.05
N GLU A 455 -9.01 -21.32 -8.18
CA GLU A 455 -10.41 -21.54 -8.52
C GLU A 455 -10.65 -21.69 -10.02
N VAL A 456 -11.46 -22.67 -10.40
CA VAL A 456 -12.01 -22.83 -11.74
C VAL A 456 -13.51 -22.60 -11.65
N ILE A 457 -13.99 -21.50 -12.24
CA ILE A 457 -15.42 -21.13 -12.23
C ILE A 457 -16.19 -22.14 -13.08
N GLN A 458 -17.14 -22.84 -12.47
CA GLN A 458 -18.07 -23.72 -13.18
C GLN A 458 -19.41 -23.01 -13.47
N PRO A 459 -20.16 -23.42 -14.51
CA PRO A 459 -21.40 -22.75 -14.93
C PRO A 459 -22.55 -22.74 -13.91
N HIS A 460 -22.42 -23.41 -12.76
CA HIS A 460 -23.43 -23.50 -11.69
C HIS A 460 -22.87 -23.14 -10.32
N ASP A 461 -21.67 -22.56 -10.25
CA ASP A 461 -21.11 -22.13 -8.97
C ASP A 461 -21.92 -20.95 -8.42
N ASP A 462 -22.17 -20.99 -7.11
CA ASP A 462 -22.80 -19.88 -6.41
C ASP A 462 -21.88 -18.66 -6.47
N TRP A 463 -22.36 -17.56 -7.05
CA TRP A 463 -21.64 -16.29 -7.14
C TRP A 463 -21.09 -15.86 -5.77
N PHE A 464 -21.81 -16.19 -4.69
CA PHE A 464 -21.42 -15.86 -3.32
C PHE A 464 -20.15 -16.58 -2.86
N HIS A 465 -19.88 -17.78 -3.39
CA HIS A 465 -18.65 -18.53 -3.12
C HIS A 465 -17.42 -17.75 -3.61
N HIS A 466 -17.51 -17.17 -4.81
CA HIS A 466 -16.39 -16.45 -5.43
C HIS A 466 -16.05 -15.14 -4.73
N MET A 467 -17.01 -14.53 -4.02
CA MET A 467 -16.76 -13.34 -3.19
C MET A 467 -16.08 -13.69 -1.86
N ARG A 468 -16.17 -14.95 -1.39
CA ARG A 468 -15.75 -15.33 -0.05
C ARG A 468 -14.25 -15.66 0.00
N ILE A 469 -13.50 -14.93 0.83
CA ILE A 469 -12.12 -15.25 1.19
C ILE A 469 -12.11 -16.03 2.50
N THR A 470 -11.59 -17.26 2.48
CA THR A 470 -11.44 -18.13 3.65
C THR A 470 -10.02 -18.08 4.21
N GLU A 471 -9.75 -18.70 5.36
CA GLU A 471 -8.40 -18.73 5.94
C GLU A 471 -7.35 -19.36 5.00
N ASP A 472 -7.74 -20.43 4.28
CA ASP A 472 -6.87 -21.14 3.33
C ASP A 472 -6.39 -20.26 2.17
N ASP A 473 -7.19 -19.25 1.77
CA ASP A 473 -6.83 -18.31 0.71
C ASP A 473 -5.66 -17.38 1.13
N LEU A 474 -5.36 -17.27 2.43
CA LEU A 474 -4.27 -16.45 3.00
C LEU A 474 -2.99 -17.24 3.31
N HIS A 475 -2.87 -18.48 2.84
CA HIS A 475 -1.72 -19.37 3.12
C HIS A 475 -0.58 -19.27 2.11
N TRP A 476 -0.65 -18.32 1.18
CA TRP A 476 0.41 -18.08 0.19
C TRP A 476 1.76 -17.66 0.78
N ASP A 477 1.85 -17.35 2.08
CA ASP A 477 3.11 -17.05 2.77
C ASP A 477 3.91 -18.29 3.18
N LYS A 478 3.33 -19.49 3.00
CA LYS A 478 3.98 -20.80 3.21
C LYS A 478 4.38 -21.49 1.90
N ASP A 479 3.86 -21.03 0.76
CA ASP A 479 4.06 -21.67 -0.56
C ASP A 479 5.28 -21.14 -1.32
N SER A 480 6.15 -20.33 -0.70
CA SER A 480 7.46 -20.03 -1.27
C SER A 480 8.28 -21.32 -1.35
N ALA A 481 8.69 -21.74 -2.55
CA ALA A 481 9.49 -22.95 -2.78
C ALA A 481 10.80 -23.02 -1.96
N ASP A 482 11.26 -21.90 -1.39
CA ASP A 482 12.38 -21.82 -0.46
C ASP A 482 12.07 -22.34 0.97
N ASP A 483 10.80 -22.49 1.35
CA ASP A 483 10.39 -23.03 2.66
C ASP A 483 10.21 -24.58 2.64
N ALA A 484 10.59 -25.27 1.55
CA ALA A 484 10.43 -26.73 1.43
C ALA A 484 11.42 -27.55 2.27
N ILE A 485 12.57 -26.95 2.64
CA ILE A 485 13.59 -27.55 3.51
C ILE A 485 13.73 -26.61 4.71
N SER A 486 13.52 -27.13 5.92
CA SER A 486 13.65 -26.33 7.14
C SER A 486 15.07 -25.78 7.29
N GLY A 487 15.22 -24.62 7.92
CA GLY A 487 16.53 -24.03 8.21
C GLY A 487 17.44 -25.00 8.98
N VAL A 488 16.86 -25.84 9.85
CA VAL A 488 17.58 -26.89 10.59
C VAL A 488 18.11 -27.97 9.64
N GLU A 489 17.29 -28.47 8.72
CA GLU A 489 17.75 -29.44 7.70
C GLU A 489 18.85 -28.86 6.81
N ARG A 490 18.70 -27.59 6.40
CA ARG A 490 19.73 -26.88 5.64
C ARG A 490 21.03 -26.75 6.44
N LEU A 491 20.97 -26.50 7.75
CA LEU A 491 22.15 -26.49 8.61
C LEU A 491 22.83 -27.86 8.69
N HIS A 492 22.05 -28.94 8.79
CA HIS A 492 22.58 -30.31 8.82
C HIS A 492 23.23 -30.73 7.50
N SER A 493 22.75 -30.23 6.36
CA SER A 493 23.37 -30.49 5.05
C SER A 493 24.73 -29.82 4.85
N LEU A 494 25.09 -28.81 5.65
CA LEU A 494 26.41 -28.18 5.56
C LEU A 494 27.48 -29.13 6.10
N ILE A 495 28.59 -29.26 5.37
CA ILE A 495 29.73 -30.10 5.75
C ILE A 495 30.40 -29.51 7.01
N GLY A 496 30.71 -30.38 7.97
CA GLY A 496 31.37 -30.00 9.23
C GLY A 496 30.50 -29.14 10.17
N LEU A 497 31.13 -28.15 10.81
CA LEU A 497 30.49 -27.15 11.67
C LEU A 497 29.74 -27.72 12.91
N ASP A 498 30.19 -28.84 13.48
CA ASP A 498 29.55 -29.51 14.63
C ASP A 498 29.40 -28.61 15.86
N THR A 499 30.31 -27.66 16.05
CA THR A 499 30.22 -26.66 17.13
C THR A 499 29.02 -25.74 16.92
N VAL A 500 28.83 -25.27 15.70
CA VAL A 500 27.73 -24.37 15.31
C VAL A 500 26.40 -25.12 15.35
N LYS A 501 26.35 -26.32 14.74
CA LYS A 501 25.15 -27.19 14.72
C LYS A 501 24.60 -27.40 16.13
N ARG A 502 25.45 -27.80 17.08
CA ARG A 502 25.05 -28.00 18.49
C ARG A 502 24.56 -26.72 19.17
N GLU A 503 25.18 -25.56 18.90
CA GLU A 503 24.73 -24.30 19.50
C GLU A 503 23.37 -23.85 18.95
N VAL A 504 23.11 -24.07 17.66
CA VAL A 504 21.80 -23.79 17.05
C VAL A 504 20.73 -24.76 17.56
N GLU A 505 21.04 -26.06 17.67
CA GLU A 505 20.12 -27.04 18.27
C GLU A 505 19.74 -26.67 19.70
N LYS A 506 20.72 -26.32 20.55
CA LYS A 506 20.48 -25.84 21.92
C LYS A 506 19.55 -24.64 21.95
N LEU A 507 19.75 -23.68 21.03
CA LEU A 507 18.90 -22.50 20.94
C LEU A 507 17.48 -22.91 20.53
N SER A 508 17.32 -23.72 19.49
CA SER A 508 16.01 -24.20 19.02
C SER A 508 15.23 -24.91 20.14
N SER A 509 15.87 -25.85 20.85
CA SER A 509 15.26 -26.55 22.00
C SER A 509 14.88 -25.58 23.12
N PHE A 510 15.74 -24.59 23.42
CA PHE A 510 15.44 -23.57 24.42
C PHE A 510 14.21 -22.74 24.02
N VAL A 511 14.12 -22.32 22.76
CA VAL A 511 12.99 -21.52 22.26
C VAL A 511 11.69 -22.30 22.31
N GLN A 512 11.69 -23.56 21.87
CA GLN A 512 10.52 -24.44 21.94
C GLN A 512 10.00 -24.59 23.39
N MET A 513 10.92 -24.78 24.35
CA MET A 513 10.56 -24.83 25.76
C MET A 513 9.96 -23.51 26.25
N GLN A 514 10.53 -22.37 25.86
CA GLN A 514 10.02 -21.05 26.25
C GLN A 514 8.63 -20.74 25.65
N GLN A 515 8.38 -21.16 24.41
CA GLN A 515 7.06 -21.05 23.81
C GLN A 515 6.02 -21.92 24.53
N GLN A 516 6.39 -23.14 24.94
CA GLN A 516 5.51 -24.00 25.73
C GLN A 516 5.14 -23.36 27.07
N ARG A 517 6.14 -22.83 27.80
CA ARG A 517 5.91 -22.10 29.05
C ARG A 517 4.97 -20.91 28.87
N LYS A 518 5.14 -20.14 27.78
CA LYS A 518 4.24 -19.04 27.44
C LYS A 518 2.79 -19.51 27.25
N ARG A 519 2.58 -20.66 26.58
CA ARG A 519 1.24 -21.25 26.40
C ARG A 519 0.61 -21.70 27.72
N GLU A 520 1.42 -22.14 28.67
CA GLU A 520 1.00 -22.58 30.00
C GLU A 520 0.85 -21.42 31.01
N GLY A 521 1.16 -20.18 30.60
CA GLY A 521 1.07 -18.98 31.44
C GLY A 521 2.25 -18.76 32.37
N ASP A 522 3.33 -19.52 32.20
CA ASP A 522 4.54 -19.42 33.01
C ASP A 522 5.41 -18.22 32.61
N PRO A 523 6.21 -17.64 33.54
CA PRO A 523 7.19 -16.61 33.22
C PRO A 523 8.23 -17.11 32.21
N ILE A 524 8.41 -16.36 31.13
CA ILE A 524 9.45 -16.63 30.13
C ILE A 524 10.81 -16.04 30.54
N VAL A 525 11.88 -16.78 30.28
CA VAL A 525 13.26 -16.31 30.37
C VAL A 525 13.58 -15.56 29.08
N PRO A 526 14.14 -14.33 29.14
CA PRO A 526 14.55 -13.59 27.95
C PRO A 526 15.55 -14.37 27.10
N ILE A 527 15.32 -14.39 25.79
CA ILE A 527 16.20 -15.09 24.83
C ILE A 527 17.21 -14.08 24.30
N GLN A 528 18.50 -14.35 24.51
CA GLN A 528 19.59 -13.52 23.98
C GLN A 528 20.01 -14.03 22.60
N LEU A 529 19.80 -13.21 21.57
CA LEU A 529 19.99 -13.60 20.17
C LEU A 529 21.22 -12.95 19.51
N HIS A 530 21.65 -11.77 19.98
CA HIS A 530 22.84 -11.11 19.44
C HIS A 530 24.07 -11.99 19.65
N SER A 531 24.82 -12.19 18.57
CA SER A 531 25.82 -13.24 18.48
C SER A 531 27.13 -12.75 17.84
N VAL A 532 28.24 -13.39 18.21
CA VAL A 532 29.56 -13.16 17.64
C VAL A 532 29.97 -14.40 16.85
N PHE A 533 30.28 -14.23 15.57
CA PHE A 533 30.72 -15.30 14.69
C PHE A 533 32.25 -15.16 14.48
N SER A 534 33.02 -16.06 15.09
CA SER A 534 34.48 -16.00 15.09
C SER A 534 35.10 -17.15 14.31
N GLY A 535 35.93 -16.84 13.33
CA GLY A 535 36.69 -17.84 12.56
C GLY A 535 37.36 -17.27 11.33
N ASN A 536 38.24 -18.05 10.71
CA ASN A 536 39.01 -17.62 9.53
C ASN A 536 38.11 -17.38 8.30
N PRO A 537 38.57 -16.64 7.28
CA PRO A 537 37.84 -16.48 6.02
C PRO A 537 37.49 -17.84 5.38
N GLY A 538 36.31 -17.90 4.74
CA GLY A 538 35.83 -19.09 4.04
C GLY A 538 35.37 -20.25 4.92
N THR A 539 35.15 -20.03 6.22
CA THR A 539 34.57 -21.01 7.15
C THR A 539 33.03 -21.06 7.15
N GLY A 540 32.37 -20.36 6.21
CA GLY A 540 30.91 -20.39 6.06
C GLY A 540 30.11 -19.45 6.98
N LYS A 541 30.73 -18.45 7.63
CA LYS A 541 30.05 -17.50 8.54
C LYS A 541 28.80 -16.85 7.94
N THR A 542 28.90 -16.30 6.74
CA THR A 542 27.79 -15.63 6.05
C THR A 542 26.69 -16.63 5.66
N THR A 543 27.08 -17.79 5.13
CA THR A 543 26.15 -18.88 4.80
C THR A 543 25.37 -19.35 6.02
N VAL A 544 26.04 -19.53 7.16
CA VAL A 544 25.39 -19.89 8.42
C VAL A 544 24.51 -18.75 8.94
N ALA A 545 24.87 -17.48 8.73
CA ALA A 545 24.03 -16.36 9.15
C ALA A 545 22.68 -16.37 8.43
N GLU A 546 22.65 -16.71 7.14
CA GLU A 546 21.40 -16.90 6.37
C GLU A 546 20.56 -18.04 6.94
N VAL A 547 21.18 -19.21 7.13
CA VAL A 547 20.49 -20.37 7.70
C VAL A 547 19.97 -20.08 9.12
N TYR A 548 20.76 -19.37 9.92
CA TYR A 548 20.40 -18.96 11.26
C TYR A 548 19.20 -17.99 11.26
N ALA A 549 19.17 -17.02 10.33
CA ALA A 549 18.03 -16.12 10.17
C ALA A 549 16.74 -16.88 9.81
N THR A 550 16.83 -17.88 8.91
CA THR A 550 15.71 -18.77 8.58
C THR A 550 15.21 -19.54 9.80
N ILE A 551 16.12 -20.14 10.58
CA ILE A 551 15.75 -20.89 11.79
C ILE A 551 15.07 -19.99 12.82
N LEU A 552 15.57 -18.77 13.03
CA LEU A 552 14.97 -17.82 13.96
C LEU A 552 13.56 -17.38 13.50
N LYS A 553 13.33 -17.22 12.19
CA LYS A 553 12.01 -16.97 11.60
C LYS A 553 11.07 -18.16 11.84
N GLU A 554 11.52 -19.38 11.56
CA GLU A 554 10.76 -20.61 11.79
C GLU A 554 10.38 -20.79 13.27
N CYS A 555 11.29 -20.42 14.16
CA CYS A 555 11.07 -20.43 15.60
C CYS A 555 10.23 -19.24 16.10
N GLY A 556 9.71 -18.38 15.21
CA GLY A 556 8.88 -17.22 15.58
C GLY A 556 9.60 -16.14 16.39
N LEU A 557 10.93 -16.11 16.36
CA LEU A 557 11.75 -15.08 17.03
C LEU A 557 12.04 -13.88 16.13
N LEU A 558 11.92 -14.05 14.82
CA LEU A 558 12.11 -13.02 13.81
C LEU A 558 10.90 -12.97 12.90
N LYS A 559 10.46 -11.76 12.53
CA LYS A 559 9.28 -11.57 11.65
C LYS A 559 9.60 -11.86 10.17
N ARG A 560 10.83 -11.55 9.74
CA ARG A 560 11.32 -11.66 8.35
C ARG A 560 12.74 -12.25 8.40
N GLY A 561 12.90 -13.55 8.13
CA GLY A 561 14.19 -14.27 8.25
C GLY A 561 15.26 -13.91 7.21
N HIS A 562 15.37 -12.64 6.80
CA HIS A 562 16.38 -12.14 5.87
C HIS A 562 17.66 -11.72 6.61
N VAL A 563 18.76 -11.63 5.86
CA VAL A 563 20.05 -11.13 6.35
C VAL A 563 20.43 -9.88 5.57
N VAL A 564 20.80 -8.81 6.29
CA VAL A 564 21.45 -7.63 5.71
C VAL A 564 22.93 -7.69 6.07
N VAL A 565 23.77 -7.80 5.06
CA VAL A 565 25.23 -7.75 5.23
C VAL A 565 25.69 -6.30 5.20
N ALA A 566 26.52 -5.94 6.17
CA ALA A 566 27.13 -4.62 6.29
C ALA A 566 28.62 -4.73 6.64
N SER A 567 29.38 -3.74 6.22
CA SER A 567 30.78 -3.54 6.58
C SER A 567 30.98 -2.16 7.20
N ARG A 568 32.22 -1.81 7.59
CA ARG A 568 32.54 -0.46 8.08
C ARG A 568 32.11 0.63 7.10
N SER A 569 32.30 0.43 5.79
CA SER A 569 31.97 1.43 4.78
C SER A 569 30.46 1.67 4.64
N ASP A 570 29.64 0.71 5.07
CA ASP A 570 28.18 0.82 5.05
C ASP A 570 27.62 1.53 6.28
N LEU A 571 28.33 1.48 7.41
CA LEU A 571 27.87 2.05 8.68
C LEU A 571 28.46 3.43 8.95
N VAL A 572 29.73 3.63 8.61
CA VAL A 572 30.47 4.86 8.93
C VAL A 572 30.41 5.84 7.75
N ALA A 573 30.19 7.13 8.04
CA ALA A 573 30.27 8.22 7.07
C ALA A 573 31.60 8.98 7.19
N GLY A 574 31.98 9.72 6.14
CA GLY A 574 33.21 10.53 6.14
C GLY A 574 33.07 11.91 6.81
N TYR A 575 31.88 12.24 7.33
CA TYR A 575 31.54 13.57 7.85
C TYR A 575 30.78 13.45 9.19
N VAL A 576 30.99 14.43 10.08
CA VAL A 576 30.39 14.49 11.43
C VAL A 576 28.86 14.49 11.38
N GLY A 577 28.22 13.69 12.24
CA GLY A 577 26.76 13.63 12.41
C GLY A 577 26.01 12.80 11.36
N GLN A 578 26.69 12.26 10.34
CA GLN A 578 26.07 11.41 9.31
C GLN A 578 26.16 9.92 9.63
N THR A 579 27.09 9.51 10.49
CA THR A 579 27.32 8.09 10.82
C THR A 579 26.14 7.48 11.56
N ALA A 580 25.54 8.19 12.53
CA ALA A 580 24.32 7.73 13.20
C ALA A 580 23.16 7.50 12.20
N ILE A 581 22.94 8.41 11.25
CA ILE A 581 21.88 8.29 10.23
C ILE A 581 22.12 7.06 9.34
N LYS A 582 23.36 6.89 8.87
CA LYS A 582 23.74 5.80 7.98
C LYS A 582 23.64 4.43 8.68
N THR A 583 24.08 4.36 9.93
CA THR A 583 23.95 3.17 10.78
C THR A 583 22.47 2.83 11.02
N LYS A 584 21.64 3.81 11.41
CA LYS A 584 20.19 3.62 11.58
C LYS A 584 19.51 3.14 10.31
N LYS A 585 19.90 3.65 9.15
CA LYS A 585 19.36 3.19 7.87
C LYS A 585 19.65 1.70 7.65
N LYS A 586 20.88 1.23 7.87
CA LYS A 586 21.22 -0.19 7.74
C LYS A 586 20.52 -1.08 8.77
N ILE A 587 20.33 -0.56 9.98
CA ILE A 587 19.54 -1.27 11.00
C ILE A 587 18.08 -1.40 10.56
N ARG A 588 17.45 -0.33 10.06
CA ARG A 588 16.08 -0.37 9.52
C ARG A 588 15.92 -1.41 8.41
N GLU A 589 16.88 -1.51 7.50
CA GLU A 589 16.89 -2.55 6.46
C GLU A 589 16.89 -3.97 7.06
N ALA A 590 17.51 -4.15 8.23
CA ALA A 590 17.66 -5.43 8.92
C ALA A 590 16.54 -5.74 9.92
N LEU A 591 15.64 -4.80 10.22
CA LEU A 591 14.52 -5.04 11.13
C LEU A 591 13.66 -6.19 10.60
N GLY A 592 13.19 -7.04 11.51
CA GLY A 592 12.52 -8.28 11.16
C GLY A 592 13.48 -9.45 11.03
N GLY A 593 14.76 -9.20 10.78
CA GLY A 593 15.77 -10.17 10.38
C GLY A 593 17.10 -10.04 11.14
N VAL A 594 18.19 -10.29 10.42
CA VAL A 594 19.57 -10.28 10.95
C VAL A 594 20.40 -9.19 10.29
N LEU A 595 21.04 -8.32 11.08
CA LEU A 595 22.13 -7.46 10.63
C LEU A 595 23.46 -8.20 10.84
N PHE A 596 24.09 -8.63 9.75
CA PHE A 596 25.40 -9.28 9.76
C PHE A 596 26.49 -8.25 9.45
N ILE A 597 27.33 -7.94 10.43
CA ILE A 597 28.44 -6.99 10.28
C ILE A 597 29.73 -7.78 10.09
N ASP A 598 30.24 -7.82 8.86
CA ASP A 598 31.49 -8.50 8.54
C ASP A 598 32.70 -7.62 8.91
N GLU A 599 33.77 -8.29 9.34
CA GLU A 599 34.98 -7.66 9.89
C GLU A 599 34.67 -6.55 10.91
N ALA A 600 33.75 -6.83 11.85
CA ALA A 600 33.20 -5.83 12.77
C ALA A 600 34.27 -5.13 13.62
N TYR A 601 35.41 -5.79 13.89
CA TYR A 601 36.56 -5.20 14.58
C TYR A 601 37.11 -3.95 13.87
N ALA A 602 36.87 -3.81 12.55
CA ALA A 602 37.24 -2.62 11.79
C ALA A 602 36.53 -1.35 12.29
N LEU A 603 35.41 -1.47 13.00
CA LEU A 603 34.73 -0.32 13.63
C LEU A 603 35.59 0.30 14.75
N GLN A 604 36.44 -0.49 15.40
CA GLN A 604 37.36 -0.06 16.46
C GLN A 604 38.71 0.46 15.92
N SER A 605 39.19 -0.09 14.79
CA SER A 605 40.59 0.04 14.34
C SER A 605 40.99 1.35 13.64
N GLY A 606 40.34 2.48 13.92
CA GLY A 606 40.77 3.81 13.45
C GLY A 606 41.31 4.67 14.60
N GLY A 607 42.59 5.06 14.56
CA GLY A 607 43.09 6.09 15.50
C GLY A 607 42.33 7.42 15.32
N ARG A 608 42.25 8.29 16.35
CA ARG A 608 41.61 9.64 16.39
C ARG A 608 40.21 9.86 15.75
N ASP A 609 39.60 8.88 15.09
CA ASP A 609 38.32 9.02 14.38
C ASP A 609 37.13 8.57 15.25
N ASP A 610 36.41 9.55 15.80
CA ASP A 610 35.22 9.34 16.65
C ASP A 610 34.04 8.67 15.91
N PHE A 611 34.05 8.65 14.57
CA PHE A 611 32.95 8.14 13.75
C PHE A 611 32.70 6.63 13.92
N GLY A 612 33.74 5.81 14.10
CA GLY A 612 33.58 4.38 14.33
C GLY A 612 32.90 4.09 15.68
N LYS A 613 33.22 4.89 16.70
CA LYS A 613 32.57 4.81 18.01
C LYS A 613 31.12 5.25 17.94
N GLU A 614 30.83 6.33 17.22
CA GLU A 614 29.45 6.81 16.98
C GLU A 614 28.58 5.71 16.35
N ALA A 615 29.12 4.93 15.40
CA ALA A 615 28.41 3.79 14.82
C ALA A 615 28.12 2.69 15.85
N VAL A 616 29.08 2.35 16.71
CA VAL A 616 28.92 1.34 17.78
C VAL A 616 27.91 1.81 18.83
N GLU A 617 27.97 3.08 19.25
CA GLU A 617 27.01 3.67 20.18
C GLU A 617 25.59 3.64 19.60
N THR A 618 25.44 4.08 18.35
CA THR A 618 24.17 4.02 17.63
C THR A 618 23.66 2.58 17.54
N LEU A 619 24.53 1.61 17.23
CA LEU A 619 24.16 0.19 17.16
C LEU A 619 23.65 -0.32 18.52
N VAL A 620 24.33 0.00 19.62
CA VAL A 620 23.91 -0.40 20.98
C VAL A 620 22.56 0.21 21.36
N ASP A 621 22.32 1.48 21.04
CA ASP A 621 21.06 2.16 21.31
C ASP A 621 19.90 1.50 20.53
N GLU A 622 20.09 1.28 19.23
CA GLU A 622 19.06 0.70 18.36
C GLU A 622 18.81 -0.80 18.67
N MET A 623 19.84 -1.57 19.04
CA MET A 623 19.66 -2.94 19.58
C MET A 623 18.77 -2.97 20.82
N THR A 624 18.76 -1.90 21.62
CA THR A 624 17.92 -1.80 22.82
C THR A 624 16.47 -1.51 22.44
N ARG A 625 16.28 -0.60 21.48
CA ARG A 625 14.96 -0.19 20.98
C ARG A 625 14.24 -1.29 20.21
N HIS A 626 15.00 -2.11 19.48
CA HIS A 626 14.48 -3.12 18.57
C HIS A 626 14.82 -4.56 19.01
N ASN A 627 15.04 -4.79 20.31
CA ASN A 627 15.48 -6.07 20.87
C ASN A 627 14.59 -7.28 20.51
N GLU A 628 13.28 -7.04 20.31
CA GLU A 628 12.31 -8.08 19.96
C GLU A 628 12.29 -8.45 18.47
N ASN A 629 12.89 -7.63 17.61
CA ASN A 629 12.75 -7.77 16.16
C ASN A 629 14.04 -7.52 15.36
N LEU A 630 15.19 -7.49 16.02
CA LEU A 630 16.50 -7.32 15.39
C LEU A 630 17.50 -8.27 16.03
N VAL A 631 18.16 -9.08 15.21
CA VAL A 631 19.35 -9.82 15.61
C VAL A 631 20.57 -9.20 14.95
N VAL A 632 21.63 -9.04 15.73
CA VAL A 632 22.91 -8.50 15.22
C VAL A 632 23.95 -9.59 15.36
N ILE A 633 24.64 -9.88 14.27
CA ILE A 633 25.76 -10.81 14.24
C ILE A 633 27.01 -10.02 13.90
N LEU A 634 27.99 -10.03 14.82
CA LEU A 634 29.30 -9.46 14.55
C LEU A 634 30.25 -10.56 14.11
N ALA A 635 30.83 -10.45 12.93
CA ALA A 635 31.74 -11.45 12.38
C ALA A 635 33.17 -10.93 12.29
N GLY A 636 34.14 -11.83 12.52
CA GLY A 636 35.56 -11.51 12.41
C GLY A 636 36.49 -12.58 12.96
N TYR A 637 37.75 -12.22 13.16
CA TYR A 637 38.76 -13.08 13.74
C TYR A 637 38.59 -13.22 15.25
N GLU A 638 38.93 -14.38 15.80
CA GLU A 638 38.58 -14.77 17.18
C GLU A 638 39.17 -13.83 18.24
N ARG A 639 40.41 -13.33 18.05
CA ARG A 639 41.04 -12.44 19.02
C ARG A 639 40.49 -11.02 18.90
N GLU A 640 40.44 -10.51 17.69
CA GLU A 640 40.00 -9.15 17.34
C GLU A 640 38.54 -8.93 17.75
N MET A 641 37.68 -9.96 17.63
CA MET A 641 36.31 -9.89 18.10
C MET A 641 36.19 -9.84 19.63
N ARG A 642 37.05 -10.54 20.37
CA ARG A 642 37.08 -10.42 21.85
C ARG A 642 37.48 -9.00 22.25
N ASP A 643 38.53 -8.46 21.62
CA ASP A 643 39.00 -7.11 21.87
C ASP A 643 37.91 -6.05 21.58
N LEU A 644 37.13 -6.24 20.51
CA LEU A 644 35.99 -5.37 20.19
C LEU A 644 34.91 -5.44 21.27
N ILE A 645 34.49 -6.64 21.69
CA ILE A 645 33.43 -6.82 22.69
C ILE A 645 33.85 -6.22 24.03
N ASP A 646 35.10 -6.44 24.46
CA ASP A 646 35.63 -5.94 25.73
C ASP A 646 35.86 -4.42 25.72
N SER A 647 35.93 -3.80 24.53
CA SER A 647 36.14 -2.36 24.39
C SER A 647 34.94 -1.50 24.75
N ASN A 648 33.72 -2.06 24.72
CA ASN A 648 32.48 -1.34 24.96
C ASN A 648 31.54 -2.14 25.87
N PRO A 649 31.23 -1.65 27.10
CA PRO A 649 30.32 -2.33 28.02
C PRO A 649 28.92 -2.61 27.44
N GLY A 650 28.44 -1.75 26.54
CA GLY A 650 27.18 -1.93 25.81
C GLY A 650 27.19 -3.17 24.92
N LEU A 651 28.29 -3.42 24.19
CA LEU A 651 28.49 -4.64 23.42
C LEU A 651 28.62 -5.86 24.33
N ALA A 652 29.50 -5.81 25.33
CA ALA A 652 29.72 -6.91 26.28
C ALA A 652 28.43 -7.35 27.00
N SER A 653 27.50 -6.42 27.26
CA SER A 653 26.22 -6.75 27.89
C SER A 653 25.23 -7.46 26.95
N ARG A 654 25.23 -7.17 25.65
CA ARG A 654 24.25 -7.66 24.67
C ARG A 654 24.71 -8.90 23.90
N PHE A 655 26.01 -9.02 23.63
CA PHE A 655 26.61 -10.14 22.91
C PHE A 655 27.09 -11.23 23.88
N LYS A 656 26.22 -12.21 24.17
CA LYS A 656 26.51 -13.32 25.08
C LYS A 656 26.72 -14.66 24.38
N LYS A 657 26.42 -14.73 23.08
CA LYS A 657 26.54 -15.94 22.26
C LYS A 657 27.75 -15.84 21.35
N PHE A 658 28.64 -16.84 21.43
CA PHE A 658 29.86 -16.91 20.62
C PHE A 658 29.84 -18.20 19.81
N PHE A 659 29.73 -18.07 18.49
CA PHE A 659 29.81 -19.17 17.55
C PHE A 659 31.24 -19.24 17.01
N ARG A 660 31.91 -20.35 17.30
CA ARG A 660 33.26 -20.62 16.81
C ARG A 660 33.20 -21.46 15.54
N PHE A 661 33.80 -20.92 14.48
CA PHE A 661 33.92 -21.53 13.16
C PHE A 661 35.35 -22.04 12.98
N PRO A 662 35.62 -23.33 13.25
CA PRO A 662 36.95 -23.91 13.06
C PRO A 662 37.31 -23.97 11.56
N ASP A 663 38.60 -24.06 11.28
CA ASP A 663 39.07 -24.42 9.94
C ASP A 663 38.59 -25.83 9.58
N TYR A 664 38.25 -26.06 8.31
CA TYR A 664 37.85 -27.37 7.85
C TYR A 664 39.05 -28.32 7.78
N SER A 665 38.80 -29.58 8.12
CA SER A 665 39.75 -30.67 7.94
C SER A 665 39.95 -31.01 6.47
N ALA A 666 41.06 -31.68 6.14
CA ALA A 666 41.35 -32.13 4.77
C ALA A 666 40.21 -32.98 4.18
N GLY A 667 39.60 -33.85 5.00
CA GLY A 667 38.45 -34.66 4.59
C GLY A 667 37.21 -33.82 4.28
N GLU A 668 36.88 -32.84 5.11
CA GLU A 668 35.75 -31.92 4.88
C GLU A 668 35.97 -31.05 3.64
N LEU A 669 37.19 -30.57 3.41
CA LEU A 669 37.54 -29.79 2.22
C LEU A 669 37.44 -30.64 0.93
N LEU A 670 37.83 -31.90 0.98
CA LEU A 670 37.67 -32.84 -0.13
C LEU A 670 36.18 -33.11 -0.40
N GLU A 671 35.39 -33.32 0.64
CA GLU A 671 33.94 -33.50 0.53
C GLU A 671 33.26 -32.26 -0.07
N MET A 672 33.71 -31.06 0.30
CA MET A 672 33.25 -29.80 -0.30
C MET A 672 33.55 -29.76 -1.80
N MET A 673 34.75 -30.13 -2.21
CA MET A 673 35.12 -30.19 -3.62
C MET A 673 34.22 -31.15 -4.40
N VAL A 674 33.96 -32.34 -3.85
CA VAL A 674 33.08 -33.34 -4.49
C VAL A 674 31.65 -32.84 -4.58
N THR A 675 31.14 -32.19 -3.52
CA THR A 675 29.78 -31.64 -3.47
C THR A 675 29.62 -30.51 -4.48
N LEU A 676 30.59 -29.60 -4.54
CA LEU A 676 30.60 -28.48 -5.48
C LEU A 676 30.70 -28.95 -6.93
N ALA A 677 31.55 -29.96 -7.20
CA ALA A 677 31.62 -30.59 -8.52
C ALA A 677 30.26 -31.18 -8.93
N GLY A 678 29.62 -31.94 -8.04
CA GLY A 678 28.29 -32.51 -8.29
C GLY A 678 27.22 -31.46 -8.58
N ALA A 679 27.25 -30.31 -7.88
CA ALA A 679 26.33 -29.19 -8.13
C ALA A 679 26.50 -28.58 -9.54
N TYR A 680 27.71 -28.65 -10.12
CA TYR A 680 27.99 -28.23 -11.50
C TYR A 680 27.90 -29.38 -12.51
N ASN A 681 27.34 -30.53 -12.14
CA ASN A 681 27.30 -31.77 -12.96
C ASN A 681 28.68 -32.32 -13.34
N TYR A 682 29.74 -31.98 -12.59
CA TYR A 682 31.06 -32.58 -12.71
C TYR A 682 31.26 -33.70 -11.68
N SER A 683 32.20 -34.59 -11.97
CA SER A 683 32.71 -35.57 -11.01
C SER A 683 34.24 -35.59 -11.02
N LEU A 684 34.87 -35.99 -9.92
CA LEU A 684 36.32 -36.15 -9.90
C LEU A 684 36.69 -37.58 -10.29
N SER A 685 37.67 -37.74 -11.18
CA SER A 685 38.26 -39.06 -11.43
C SER A 685 38.90 -39.62 -10.15
N PRO A 686 39.00 -40.95 -9.98
CA PRO A 686 39.63 -41.55 -8.81
C PRO A 686 41.05 -41.02 -8.53
N ALA A 687 41.84 -40.82 -9.60
CA ALA A 687 43.19 -40.29 -9.51
C ALA A 687 43.24 -38.80 -9.10
N ALA A 688 42.26 -37.99 -9.55
CA ALA A 688 42.14 -36.60 -9.14
C ALA A 688 41.78 -36.47 -7.65
N ARG A 689 40.86 -37.33 -7.19
CA ARG A 689 40.44 -37.38 -5.79
C ARG A 689 41.59 -37.77 -4.86
N GLU A 690 42.34 -38.82 -5.22
CA GLU A 690 43.51 -39.27 -4.44
C GLU A 690 44.60 -38.20 -4.37
N TYR A 691 44.89 -37.52 -5.50
CA TYR A 691 45.85 -36.42 -5.53
C TYR A 691 45.43 -35.29 -4.58
N LEU A 692 44.17 -34.86 -4.66
CA LEU A 692 43.65 -33.76 -3.84
C LEU A 692 43.64 -34.11 -2.35
N GLU A 693 43.30 -35.35 -1.99
CA GLU A 693 43.35 -35.85 -0.61
C GLU A 693 44.76 -35.77 -0.01
N VAL A 694 45.77 -36.25 -0.74
CA VAL A 694 47.18 -36.15 -0.32
C VAL A 694 47.61 -34.70 -0.16
N GLN A 695 47.29 -33.83 -1.13
CA GLN A 695 47.68 -32.43 -1.08
C GLN A 695 47.06 -31.66 0.10
N LEU A 696 45.77 -31.89 0.38
CA LEU A 696 45.07 -31.27 1.51
C LEU A 696 45.58 -31.76 2.88
N LEU A 697 46.09 -32.99 2.96
CA LEU A 697 46.72 -33.53 4.18
C LEU A 697 48.13 -32.97 4.41
N GLU A 698 48.93 -32.84 3.35
CA GLU A 698 50.32 -32.38 3.44
C GLU A 698 50.45 -30.85 3.54
N THR A 699 49.47 -30.11 3.01
CA THR A 699 49.51 -28.65 2.91
C THR A 699 48.37 -27.99 3.68
N LYS A 700 48.68 -27.11 4.63
CA LYS A 700 47.68 -26.25 5.26
C LYS A 700 47.23 -25.15 4.30
N VAL A 701 46.01 -25.25 3.79
CA VAL A 701 45.40 -24.26 2.89
C VAL A 701 44.84 -23.06 3.68
N GLN A 702 44.99 -21.85 3.14
CA GLN A 702 44.36 -20.64 3.67
C GLN A 702 43.06 -20.36 2.93
N GLY A 703 42.07 -19.78 3.61
CA GLY A 703 40.80 -19.39 2.98
C GLY A 703 39.72 -20.49 2.93
N ASN A 704 39.99 -21.71 3.43
CA ASN A 704 38.98 -22.75 3.67
C ASN A 704 38.08 -23.01 2.44
N GLY A 705 36.75 -22.95 2.57
CA GLY A 705 35.81 -23.15 1.46
C GLY A 705 35.98 -22.16 0.30
N ARG A 706 36.51 -20.95 0.55
CA ARG A 706 36.84 -19.99 -0.51
C ARG A 706 37.98 -20.53 -1.39
N PHE A 707 38.96 -21.21 -0.79
CA PHE A 707 40.03 -21.87 -1.55
C PHE A 707 39.48 -22.99 -2.42
N ILE A 708 38.56 -23.81 -1.91
CA ILE A 708 37.92 -24.89 -2.70
C ILE A 708 37.08 -24.33 -3.84
N GLY A 709 36.36 -23.22 -3.63
CA GLY A 709 35.66 -22.51 -4.70
C GLY A 709 36.60 -22.09 -5.83
N ASN A 710 37.66 -21.37 -5.49
CA ASN A 710 38.68 -20.95 -6.47
C ASN A 710 39.33 -22.15 -7.18
N LEU A 711 39.61 -23.23 -6.44
CA LEU A 711 40.18 -24.45 -7.01
C LEU A 711 39.24 -25.12 -8.01
N MET A 712 37.93 -25.13 -7.73
CA MET A 712 36.93 -25.65 -8.65
C MET A 712 36.83 -24.81 -9.91
N ASP A 713 36.78 -23.47 -9.77
CA ASP A 713 36.72 -22.55 -10.90
C ASP A 713 37.93 -22.74 -11.83
N GLU A 714 39.13 -22.86 -11.27
CA GLU A 714 40.35 -23.15 -12.03
C GLU A 714 40.32 -24.55 -12.65
N ALA A 715 39.87 -25.57 -11.90
CA ALA A 715 39.79 -26.94 -12.41
C ALA A 715 38.86 -27.05 -13.63
N VAL A 716 37.72 -26.36 -13.62
CA VAL A 716 36.79 -26.32 -14.77
C VAL A 716 37.42 -25.60 -15.96
N GLN A 717 38.16 -24.52 -15.73
CA GLN A 717 38.87 -23.81 -16.80
C GLN A 717 39.93 -24.71 -17.45
N TYR A 718 40.75 -25.41 -16.67
CA TYR A 718 41.74 -26.35 -17.19
C TYR A 718 41.08 -27.52 -17.92
N HIS A 719 40.00 -28.08 -17.35
CA HIS A 719 39.23 -29.13 -18.02
C HIS A 719 38.70 -28.67 -19.39
N ALA A 720 38.11 -27.47 -19.47
CA ALA A 720 37.64 -26.90 -20.73
C ALA A 720 38.79 -26.66 -21.73
N TRP A 721 39.96 -26.24 -21.25
CA TRP A 721 41.15 -26.05 -22.07
C TRP A 721 41.67 -27.37 -22.66
N HIS A 722 41.78 -28.42 -21.83
CA HIS A 722 42.18 -29.76 -22.26
C HIS A 722 41.23 -30.36 -23.29
N HIS A 723 39.93 -30.07 -23.16
CA HIS A 723 38.89 -30.49 -24.10
C HIS A 723 38.66 -29.50 -25.26
N LYS A 724 39.50 -28.47 -25.40
CA LYS A 724 39.42 -27.43 -26.47
C LYS A 724 38.04 -26.78 -26.59
N GLY A 725 37.33 -26.62 -25.47
CA GLY A 725 35.99 -26.05 -25.41
C GLY A 725 34.86 -27.00 -25.85
N GLU A 726 35.15 -28.27 -26.14
CA GLU A 726 34.11 -29.28 -26.38
C GLU A 726 33.54 -29.79 -25.06
N TYR A 727 32.22 -29.71 -24.88
CA TYR A 727 31.53 -30.29 -23.73
C TYR A 727 31.39 -31.81 -23.91
N LYS A 728 32.42 -32.55 -23.49
CA LYS A 728 32.46 -34.02 -23.47
C LYS A 728 33.06 -34.49 -22.15
N ASP A 729 32.42 -35.47 -21.54
CA ASP A 729 32.88 -36.18 -20.34
C ASP A 729 33.15 -35.26 -19.12
N PRO A 730 32.13 -34.94 -18.30
CA PRO A 730 32.25 -34.01 -17.18
C PRO A 730 32.95 -34.65 -15.98
N VAL A 731 34.15 -35.17 -16.21
CA VAL A 731 35.02 -35.83 -15.24
C VAL A 731 36.32 -35.04 -15.16
N LEU A 732 36.56 -34.38 -14.04
CA LEU A 732 37.80 -33.66 -13.77
C LEU A 732 38.94 -34.66 -13.60
N SER A 733 39.92 -34.55 -14.50
CA SER A 733 41.09 -35.42 -14.54
C SER A 733 42.09 -35.03 -13.44
N ARG A 734 43.07 -35.91 -13.18
CA ARG A 734 44.15 -35.59 -12.24
C ARG A 734 44.97 -34.39 -12.74
N GLU A 735 45.19 -34.29 -14.05
CA GLU A 735 45.96 -33.20 -14.66
C GLU A 735 45.24 -31.86 -14.44
N ASP A 736 43.91 -31.82 -14.62
CA ASP A 736 43.08 -30.62 -14.39
C ASP A 736 43.24 -30.09 -12.96
N ILE A 737 43.17 -30.98 -11.95
CA ILE A 737 43.32 -30.61 -10.54
C ILE A 737 44.77 -30.24 -10.19
N GLU A 738 45.77 -30.92 -10.74
CA GLU A 738 47.18 -30.61 -10.50
C GLU A 738 47.55 -29.20 -11.00
N GLU A 739 47.04 -28.80 -12.16
CA GLU A 739 47.26 -27.47 -12.72
C GLU A 739 46.50 -26.41 -11.94
N ALA A 740 45.22 -26.65 -11.64
CA ALA A 740 44.41 -25.75 -10.81
C ALA A 740 45.04 -25.52 -9.43
N TRP A 741 45.53 -26.58 -8.77
CA TRP A 741 46.19 -26.48 -7.47
C TRP A 741 47.44 -25.59 -7.52
N LYS A 742 48.24 -25.68 -8.58
CA LYS A 742 49.42 -24.84 -8.79
C LYS A 742 49.04 -23.39 -9.10
N ALA A 743 47.96 -23.16 -9.83
CA ALA A 743 47.45 -21.82 -10.16
C ALA A 743 46.97 -21.09 -8.91
N VAL A 744 46.04 -21.66 -8.15
CA VAL A 744 45.46 -21.02 -6.95
C VAL A 744 46.53 -20.74 -5.88
N ARG A 745 47.57 -21.56 -5.78
CA ARG A 745 48.70 -21.32 -4.86
C ARG A 745 49.69 -20.24 -5.31
N LYS A 746 49.71 -19.84 -6.58
CA LYS A 746 50.57 -18.75 -7.05
C LYS A 746 49.94 -17.37 -6.82
N GLU A 747 48.63 -17.31 -6.64
CA GLU A 747 47.87 -16.07 -6.41
C GLU A 747 47.68 -15.71 -4.92
N ILE A 748 47.98 -16.65 -4.01
CA ILE A 748 48.01 -16.48 -2.55
C ILE A 748 49.45 -16.24 -2.10
#